data_AF-A0A960TVJ7-F1
#
_entry.id   AF-A0A960TVJ7-F1
#
_cell.length_a   1.000
_cell.length_b   1.000
_cell.length_c   1.000
_cell.angle_alpha   90.00
_cell.angle_beta   90.00
_cell.angle_gamma   90.00
#
_symmetry.space_group_name_H-M   'P 1'
#
loop_
_entity.id
_entity.type
_entity.pdbx_description
1 polymer ?
#
loop_
_entity_poly.entity_id
_entity_poly.type
_entity_poly.pdbx_seq_one_letter_code
_entity_poly.pdbx_strand_id
1 'polypeptide(L)'
;MAFSLIGSDCGGGDDDDDSGDDDVVDDDSADDDTADDDTADDDTADDDTADDDTADDDTADDDTSDDDTSDDDTGDDDTGDDDAPLAEPLGEGEVRLGQITDDRELIGGPRAAGAIGDYKLYNADVEFIVRSPDNPGVSWFTFGGNLIDADIARPVGVPGNDGLLAMDTMISIPRAFRATQAEIVNDGTDGQAAILRVSGDDGGMGIVDGIIQTDKQNLKIVYDYVLEPDASVLLLRTTVTNEDDKDKSIFIADLPLWSDEMRFFAPRAGFEQGDTDLFASVRWVAGLNYTGANLTYGLATTSPDESFYSPYQDGDIIPLVVGFIPLAQGESGTIERLFIVGDDGTGDIDEALFRWDANADFGTIDGHVDKENGEVISDVTVVVQNTKKPDGKNYVAAIRPDASGDFSLPIIPGKYKLTALGEGRTDAGSVEVNVTASAAASATVPLNEAGFFGYTVEDGEDTPIPARVTIFAGHDAPLNANVVTRSWTANGEGLVRLVPGDYTVVATRGFEYELDRQNVTVTAGNTAGVDFVLERTVDTTGYMSGDFHIHTEFSIDSTVLAANRIRELAGEGIEMPVITDHDFVSDYMPYAQEQGLTPFIHPVRGNEVSPYKGHTNVWPLVPPTDADAYFGIGLVEYDENGDFVKERTFGDLWDLAESDYGAQVFQVNHPRDGSGWFDSVGYDPLVGVSSADPSEWSPNFSAIEVWNSGKNDNGTLVDWFSFLDQGYAYTMNGNSDSHTSSSLLGNPRNYFAMPTDDPAEADPADMVDSILGARNVVCNGPFISFSVEGTPVGGLVTGLAKDPSPDIELQIKVQAPSWVDVNYVRVYSNNGQIVAQKEITTSTDQVVRFDETISVSAPVDAYFVVEAGHTSARIAPLDRGEPVFAITNPIWVDVDGNGSFDAPGLPKSAASAYADVPRRFGMTPSAHHETAQWWRHLPR
;
A
#
# COMPACT_ATOMS: atom_id res chain seq x y z
N MET A 1 -0.96 22.38 -1.89
CA MET A 1 -0.52 22.61 -0.50
C MET A 1 -0.97 21.44 0.37
N ALA A 2 -2.26 21.18 0.61
CA ALA A 2 -2.71 19.97 1.32
C ALA A 2 -2.20 18.65 0.70
N PHE A 3 -2.37 18.44 -0.62
CA PHE A 3 -1.81 17.26 -1.31
C PHE A 3 -0.27 17.22 -1.35
N SER A 4 0.38 18.38 -1.31
CA SER A 4 1.84 18.48 -1.22
C SER A 4 2.34 18.23 0.21
N LEU A 5 1.46 18.23 1.21
CA LEU A 5 1.73 17.85 2.60
C LEU A 5 1.53 16.33 2.75
N ILE A 6 0.43 15.81 2.18
CA ILE A 6 0.13 14.36 2.12
C ILE A 6 1.25 13.60 1.37
N GLY A 7 1.58 14.01 0.15
CA GLY A 7 2.63 13.34 -0.64
C GLY A 7 4.05 13.49 -0.08
N SER A 8 4.33 14.56 0.68
CA SER A 8 5.64 14.74 1.32
C SER A 8 5.82 13.97 2.62
N ASP A 9 4.74 13.64 3.33
CA ASP A 9 4.78 12.82 4.55
C ASP A 9 4.74 11.32 4.26
N CYS A 10 4.12 10.89 3.14
CA CYS A 10 4.12 9.49 2.69
C CYS A 10 5.40 9.12 1.91
N GLY A 11 6.06 10.09 1.27
CA GLY A 11 7.28 9.86 0.50
C GLY A 11 8.52 9.68 1.38
N GLY A 12 8.92 8.42 1.62
CA GLY A 12 10.24 8.08 2.18
C GLY A 12 11.40 8.51 1.27
N GLY A 13 11.74 9.80 1.28
CA GLY A 13 12.78 10.38 0.45
C GLY A 13 14.18 10.18 1.02
N ASP A 14 14.97 9.32 0.37
CA ASP A 14 16.43 9.35 0.40
C ASP A 14 16.91 10.56 -0.41
N ASP A 15 17.44 11.60 0.23
CA ASP A 15 18.19 12.64 -0.47
C ASP A 15 19.42 13.12 0.34
N ASP A 16 20.58 12.97 -0.31
CA ASP A 16 21.92 13.38 0.12
C ASP A 16 22.16 14.90 -0.08
N ASP A 17 22.81 15.48 0.93
CA ASP A 17 23.78 16.59 0.93
C ASP A 17 23.38 18.09 0.79
N ASP A 18 24.02 18.83 1.72
CA ASP A 18 24.60 20.18 1.65
C ASP A 18 23.70 21.43 1.78
N SER A 19 23.55 21.92 3.03
CA SER A 19 23.26 23.33 3.30
C SER A 19 24.34 23.99 4.15
N GLY A 20 24.92 25.08 3.64
CA GLY A 20 25.80 25.99 4.38
C GLY A 20 25.18 27.38 4.53
N ASP A 21 25.31 27.91 5.75
CA ASP A 21 25.46 29.32 6.13
C ASP A 21 24.35 30.33 5.77
N ASP A 22 23.63 30.83 6.78
CA ASP A 22 23.95 32.10 7.48
C ASP A 22 22.70 32.73 8.16
N ASP A 23 22.76 32.77 9.50
CA ASP A 23 22.73 33.98 10.34
C ASP A 23 21.49 34.94 10.40
N VAL A 24 21.14 35.27 11.66
CA VAL A 24 20.90 36.62 12.24
C VAL A 24 19.46 37.05 12.66
N VAL A 25 19.23 36.98 13.99
CA VAL A 25 18.92 38.10 14.94
C VAL A 25 17.46 38.42 15.35
N ASP A 26 17.30 38.42 16.70
CA ASP A 26 16.50 39.25 17.66
C ASP A 26 15.03 39.58 17.30
N ASP A 27 14.06 39.67 18.22
CA ASP A 27 14.11 40.21 19.58
C ASP A 27 12.75 39.98 20.29
N ASP A 28 12.83 39.89 21.63
CA ASP A 28 11.93 40.49 22.62
C ASP A 28 10.40 40.22 22.61
N SER A 29 9.90 39.52 23.64
CA SER A 29 9.27 40.10 24.86
C SER A 29 7.74 40.27 24.70
N ALA A 30 6.86 40.16 25.69
CA ALA A 30 6.84 39.89 27.11
C ALA A 30 5.34 39.86 27.51
N ASP A 31 5.08 39.47 28.77
CA ASP A 31 3.95 39.92 29.60
C ASP A 31 2.54 39.39 29.21
N ASP A 32 1.65 39.02 30.12
CA ASP A 32 1.64 38.94 31.58
C ASP A 32 0.32 38.25 31.98
N ASP A 33 0.23 37.89 33.26
CA ASP A 33 -0.99 37.89 34.08
C ASP A 33 -2.03 36.76 33.89
N THR A 34 -2.12 35.80 34.83
CA THR A 34 -2.88 35.82 36.12
C THR A 34 -4.40 35.80 35.92
N ALA A 35 -5.25 35.17 36.73
CA ALA A 35 -5.22 34.22 37.84
C ALA A 35 -6.72 33.91 38.13
N ASP A 36 -6.96 33.03 39.11
CA ASP A 36 -8.21 32.87 39.89
C ASP A 36 -9.38 32.13 39.22
N ASP A 37 -10.17 31.31 39.92
CA ASP A 37 -10.04 30.59 41.20
C ASP A 37 -11.30 29.69 41.29
N ASP A 38 -11.20 28.68 42.15
CA ASP A 38 -12.28 28.17 43.01
C ASP A 38 -13.42 27.21 42.57
N THR A 39 -13.38 26.06 43.28
CA THR A 39 -14.46 25.30 43.99
C THR A 39 -15.34 24.33 43.18
N ALA A 40 -15.35 23.01 43.41
CA ALA A 40 -15.55 22.15 44.60
C ALA A 40 -17.04 21.87 44.96
N ASP A 41 -17.35 20.55 44.99
CA ASP A 41 -18.42 19.75 45.68
C ASP A 41 -19.09 18.79 44.67
N ASP A 42 -18.92 17.46 44.72
CA ASP A 42 -19.23 16.41 45.74
C ASP A 42 -20.68 15.84 45.61
N ASP A 43 -20.82 14.57 46.01
CA ASP A 43 -21.98 13.65 46.06
C ASP A 43 -22.05 12.58 44.92
N THR A 44 -21.63 11.33 45.10
CA THR A 44 -22.03 10.19 45.97
C THR A 44 -23.08 9.22 45.38
N ALA A 45 -22.59 8.00 45.13
CA ALA A 45 -23.09 6.67 45.56
C ALA A 45 -24.26 5.92 44.87
N ASP A 46 -24.04 4.59 44.86
CA ASP A 46 -24.97 3.44 44.85
C ASP A 46 -25.66 3.08 43.52
N ASP A 47 -25.91 1.83 43.16
CA ASP A 47 -25.54 0.46 43.59
C ASP A 47 -26.18 -0.45 42.51
N ASP A 48 -25.71 -1.70 42.38
CA ASP A 48 -26.50 -2.90 42.05
C ASP A 48 -25.69 -3.94 41.24
N THR A 49 -25.35 -4.99 41.98
CA THR A 49 -24.73 -6.24 41.56
C THR A 49 -25.77 -7.29 41.12
N ALA A 50 -25.38 -8.06 40.10
CA ALA A 50 -25.45 -9.54 39.99
C ALA A 50 -26.79 -10.31 39.80
N ASP A 51 -26.60 -11.38 39.01
CA ASP A 51 -27.20 -12.74 39.03
C ASP A 51 -28.22 -13.15 37.95
N ASP A 52 -27.67 -13.90 36.98
CA ASP A 52 -27.81 -15.36 36.80
C ASP A 52 -28.93 -15.97 35.92
N ASP A 53 -28.48 -17.03 35.24
CA ASP A 53 -29.14 -18.31 34.92
C ASP A 53 -29.81 -18.60 33.55
N THR A 54 -29.20 -19.63 32.92
CA THR A 54 -29.76 -20.77 32.13
C THR A 54 -30.02 -20.57 30.63
N ALA A 55 -29.31 -21.22 29.69
CA ALA A 55 -28.97 -22.64 29.42
C ALA A 55 -30.07 -23.46 28.71
N ASP A 56 -29.63 -24.22 27.70
CA ASP A 56 -30.27 -25.33 26.95
C ASP A 56 -31.39 -24.97 25.95
N ASP A 57 -31.50 -25.53 24.73
CA ASP A 57 -30.85 -26.71 24.13
C ASP A 57 -31.17 -26.77 22.62
N ASP A 58 -30.41 -27.61 21.89
CA ASP A 58 -30.78 -28.39 20.69
C ASP A 58 -31.07 -27.65 19.35
N THR A 59 -30.56 -28.04 18.17
CA THR A 59 -29.84 -29.24 17.69
C THR A 59 -29.38 -28.96 16.24
N ALA A 60 -28.22 -29.48 15.87
CA ALA A 60 -27.71 -29.65 14.51
C ALA A 60 -28.54 -30.66 13.69
N ASP A 61 -28.62 -30.48 12.35
CA ASP A 61 -28.13 -31.46 11.34
C ASP A 61 -28.47 -31.02 9.89
N ASP A 62 -27.42 -30.93 9.08
CA ASP A 62 -27.20 -31.59 7.78
C ASP A 62 -28.09 -31.33 6.54
N ASP A 63 -27.46 -30.66 5.56
CA ASP A 63 -27.10 -31.16 4.22
C ASP A 63 -28.14 -31.42 3.11
N THR A 64 -27.80 -30.79 1.96
CA THR A 64 -27.83 -31.27 0.56
C THR A 64 -29.02 -30.98 -0.38
N SER A 65 -28.66 -30.20 -1.41
CA SER A 65 -28.85 -30.42 -2.87
C SER A 65 -30.22 -30.31 -3.52
N ASP A 66 -30.24 -29.48 -4.57
CA ASP A 66 -30.90 -29.65 -5.88
C ASP A 66 -32.27 -30.34 -5.94
N ASP A 67 -33.26 -29.58 -6.40
CA ASP A 67 -34.21 -30.11 -7.38
C ASP A 67 -34.79 -28.97 -8.25
N ASP A 68 -34.49 -29.05 -9.55
CA ASP A 68 -35.19 -28.39 -10.64
C ASP A 68 -36.70 -28.66 -10.58
N THR A 69 -37.52 -27.60 -10.53
CA THR A 69 -38.87 -27.64 -11.11
C THR A 69 -39.21 -26.36 -11.85
N SER A 70 -39.29 -26.50 -13.16
CA SER A 70 -39.92 -25.61 -14.14
C SER A 70 -41.40 -25.31 -13.84
N ASP A 71 -41.80 -24.08 -14.18
CA ASP A 71 -43.15 -23.57 -14.50
C ASP A 71 -44.25 -23.71 -13.44
N ASP A 72 -44.68 -22.57 -12.90
CA ASP A 72 -46.11 -22.20 -12.93
C ASP A 72 -46.28 -20.67 -12.89
N ASP A 73 -46.64 -20.11 -14.04
CA ASP A 73 -47.25 -18.78 -14.20
C ASP A 73 -48.52 -18.65 -13.34
N THR A 74 -48.45 -17.86 -12.27
CA THR A 74 -49.62 -17.10 -11.81
C THR A 74 -49.21 -15.70 -11.43
N GLY A 75 -49.56 -14.75 -12.29
CA GLY A 75 -49.41 -13.32 -12.02
C GLY A 75 -50.09 -12.92 -10.72
N ASP A 76 -49.29 -12.30 -9.87
CA ASP A 76 -49.74 -11.39 -8.85
C ASP A 76 -49.11 -10.03 -9.19
N ASP A 77 -49.96 -9.11 -9.59
CA ASP A 77 -49.60 -7.72 -9.91
C ASP A 77 -49.41 -6.99 -8.57
N ASP A 78 -48.27 -7.18 -7.92
CA ASP A 78 -47.78 -6.30 -6.87
C ASP A 78 -46.87 -5.23 -7.50
N THR A 79 -47.30 -3.98 -7.38
CA THR A 79 -46.63 -2.82 -7.95
C THR A 79 -45.33 -2.50 -7.19
N GLY A 80 -44.19 -2.60 -7.88
CA GLY A 80 -43.03 -1.72 -7.69
C GLY A 80 -41.77 -2.36 -7.09
N ASP A 81 -41.11 -3.21 -7.86
CA ASP A 81 -39.65 -3.17 -8.11
C ASP A 81 -39.40 -3.99 -9.40
N ASP A 82 -39.59 -3.32 -10.54
CA ASP A 82 -39.28 -3.86 -11.88
C ASP A 82 -37.79 -3.57 -12.18
N ASP A 83 -36.86 -4.11 -11.38
CA ASP A 83 -35.44 -4.04 -11.74
C ASP A 83 -35.20 -4.87 -13.01
N ALA A 84 -34.66 -4.22 -14.04
CA ALA A 84 -34.31 -4.90 -15.29
C ALA A 84 -33.16 -5.88 -15.01
N PRO A 85 -33.20 -7.13 -15.52
CA PRO A 85 -32.08 -8.06 -15.33
C PRO A 85 -30.80 -7.51 -15.97
N LEU A 86 -29.73 -7.31 -15.19
CA LEU A 86 -28.50 -6.62 -15.62
C LEU A 86 -27.36 -7.58 -16.02
N ALA A 87 -27.62 -8.88 -15.99
CA ALA A 87 -26.67 -9.93 -16.36
C ALA A 87 -26.77 -10.37 -17.84
N GLU A 88 -27.81 -9.95 -18.57
CA GLU A 88 -28.06 -10.41 -19.93
C GLU A 88 -27.30 -9.56 -20.97
N PRO A 89 -26.66 -10.16 -21.98
CA PRO A 89 -25.96 -9.40 -23.02
C PRO A 89 -26.95 -8.60 -23.88
N LEU A 90 -26.57 -7.37 -24.24
CA LEU A 90 -27.38 -6.46 -25.05
C LEU A 90 -26.93 -6.45 -26.52
N GLY A 91 -27.88 -6.16 -27.42
CA GLY A 91 -27.63 -5.99 -28.85
C GLY A 91 -27.43 -4.53 -29.28
N GLU A 92 -27.14 -4.34 -30.57
CA GLU A 92 -27.07 -3.01 -31.21
C GLU A 92 -28.37 -2.22 -30.98
N GLY A 93 -28.24 -0.97 -30.54
CA GLY A 93 -29.36 -0.07 -30.24
C GLY A 93 -30.00 -0.28 -28.87
N GLU A 94 -29.43 -1.12 -28.00
CA GLU A 94 -29.90 -1.36 -26.63
C GLU A 94 -28.95 -0.80 -25.56
N VAL A 95 -29.51 -0.22 -24.50
CA VAL A 95 -28.80 0.17 -23.26
C VAL A 95 -29.67 -0.16 -22.06
N ARG A 96 -29.07 -0.46 -20.92
CA ARG A 96 -29.76 -0.71 -19.66
C ARG A 96 -29.09 0.01 -18.50
N LEU A 97 -29.91 0.39 -17.53
CA LEU A 97 -29.52 0.84 -16.21
C LEU A 97 -30.46 0.22 -15.17
N GLY A 98 -29.91 -0.27 -14.07
CA GLY A 98 -30.67 -0.76 -12.91
C GLY A 98 -29.80 -0.82 -11.65
N GLN A 99 -30.42 -1.16 -10.53
CA GLN A 99 -29.72 -1.48 -9.30
C GLN A 99 -29.29 -2.95 -9.31
N ILE A 100 -28.07 -3.23 -8.84
CA ILE A 100 -27.51 -4.57 -8.76
C ILE A 100 -28.18 -5.33 -7.62
N THR A 101 -28.73 -6.50 -7.92
CA THR A 101 -29.42 -7.36 -6.95
C THR A 101 -28.84 -8.77 -6.87
N ASP A 102 -27.90 -9.11 -7.77
CA ASP A 102 -27.27 -10.43 -7.87
C ASP A 102 -25.79 -10.31 -8.27
N ASP A 103 -24.92 -11.11 -7.67
CA ASP A 103 -23.46 -11.09 -7.92
C ASP A 103 -23.10 -11.30 -9.40
N ARG A 104 -23.96 -11.97 -10.19
CA ARG A 104 -23.75 -12.18 -11.63
C ARG A 104 -23.85 -10.89 -12.45
N GLU A 105 -24.39 -9.83 -11.87
CA GLU A 105 -24.53 -8.52 -12.51
C GLU A 105 -23.27 -7.67 -12.34
N LEU A 106 -22.41 -8.01 -11.39
CA LEU A 106 -21.16 -7.31 -11.09
C LEU A 106 -20.16 -7.40 -12.25
N ILE A 107 -19.33 -6.36 -12.36
CA ILE A 107 -18.15 -6.37 -13.22
C ILE A 107 -17.03 -7.06 -12.43
N GLY A 108 -16.34 -8.01 -13.06
CA GLY A 108 -15.17 -8.64 -12.45
C GLY A 108 -13.89 -7.92 -12.82
N GLY A 109 -12.82 -8.18 -12.08
CA GLY A 109 -11.50 -7.65 -12.40
C GLY A 109 -10.63 -7.55 -11.16
N PRO A 110 -9.34 -7.27 -11.31
CA PRO A 110 -8.42 -7.09 -10.18
C PRO A 110 -8.83 -5.95 -9.24
N ARG A 111 -9.53 -4.92 -9.71
CA ARG A 111 -10.02 -3.78 -8.90
C ARG A 111 -11.53 -3.64 -8.77
N ALA A 112 -12.28 -4.63 -9.22
CA ALA A 112 -13.73 -4.60 -9.10
C ALA A 112 -14.17 -4.42 -7.63
N ALA A 113 -14.90 -3.34 -7.37
CA ALA A 113 -15.38 -2.95 -6.04
C ALA A 113 -16.91 -2.87 -5.95
N GLY A 114 -17.62 -3.15 -7.05
CA GLY A 114 -19.07 -3.20 -7.09
C GLY A 114 -19.66 -4.18 -6.09
N ALA A 115 -20.74 -3.77 -5.44
CA ALA A 115 -21.51 -4.60 -4.52
C ALA A 115 -23.00 -4.58 -4.86
N ILE A 116 -23.75 -5.51 -4.26
CA ILE A 116 -25.21 -5.48 -4.28
C ILE A 116 -25.70 -4.12 -3.76
N GLY A 117 -26.66 -3.54 -4.46
CA GLY A 117 -27.20 -2.21 -4.18
C GLY A 117 -26.54 -1.08 -4.98
N ASP A 118 -25.39 -1.30 -5.61
CA ASP A 118 -24.78 -0.34 -6.54
C ASP A 118 -25.55 -0.31 -7.88
N TYR A 119 -25.24 0.64 -8.76
CA TYR A 119 -25.97 0.84 -10.02
C TYR A 119 -25.12 0.46 -11.22
N LYS A 120 -25.63 -0.42 -12.08
CA LYS A 120 -24.96 -0.80 -13.34
C LYS A 120 -25.60 -0.13 -14.54
N LEU A 121 -24.78 0.45 -15.42
CA LEU A 121 -25.17 0.95 -16.74
C LEU A 121 -24.34 0.25 -17.80
N TYR A 122 -24.97 -0.32 -18.83
CA TYR A 122 -24.23 -1.02 -19.88
C TYR A 122 -24.98 -1.07 -21.22
N ASN A 123 -24.22 -1.30 -22.28
CA ASN A 123 -24.71 -1.55 -23.64
C ASN A 123 -23.93 -2.72 -24.27
N ALA A 124 -23.97 -2.85 -25.61
CA ALA A 124 -23.27 -3.92 -26.32
C ALA A 124 -21.74 -3.78 -26.35
N ASP A 125 -21.20 -2.59 -26.04
CA ASP A 125 -19.77 -2.26 -26.18
C ASP A 125 -19.08 -2.05 -24.82
N VAL A 126 -19.77 -1.48 -23.82
CA VAL A 126 -19.19 -1.06 -22.53
C VAL A 126 -20.14 -1.28 -21.35
N GLU A 127 -19.57 -1.45 -20.16
CA GLU A 127 -20.29 -1.57 -18.88
C GLU A 127 -19.62 -0.76 -17.76
N PHE A 128 -20.43 -0.24 -16.84
CA PHE A 128 -20.02 0.65 -15.75
C PHE A 128 -20.79 0.35 -14.46
N ILE A 129 -20.15 0.50 -13.31
CA ILE A 129 -20.80 0.48 -11.99
C ILE A 129 -20.55 1.80 -11.24
N VAL A 130 -21.64 2.41 -10.77
CA VAL A 130 -21.64 3.60 -9.91
C VAL A 130 -22.03 3.19 -8.50
N ARG A 131 -21.19 3.53 -7.52
CA ARG A 131 -21.41 3.22 -6.10
C ARG A 131 -22.70 3.85 -5.61
N SER A 132 -23.50 3.11 -4.85
CA SER A 132 -24.68 3.67 -4.20
C SER A 132 -24.30 4.74 -3.16
N PRO A 133 -25.05 5.85 -3.05
CA PRO A 133 -24.87 6.81 -1.95
C PRO A 133 -25.08 6.22 -0.54
N ASP A 134 -25.77 5.09 -0.45
CA ASP A 134 -26.01 4.38 0.82
C ASP A 134 -24.80 3.52 1.24
N ASN A 135 -23.87 3.27 0.32
CA ASN A 135 -22.66 2.51 0.57
C ASN A 135 -21.46 3.45 0.85
N PRO A 136 -20.49 3.03 1.69
CA PRO A 136 -19.26 3.81 1.88
C PRO A 136 -18.48 3.91 0.57
N GLY A 137 -17.76 5.01 0.41
CA GLY A 137 -16.81 5.19 -0.68
C GLY A 137 -15.67 4.17 -0.60
N VAL A 138 -15.14 3.80 -1.77
CA VAL A 138 -14.08 2.77 -1.93
C VAL A 138 -12.72 3.38 -2.23
N SER A 139 -12.61 4.71 -2.14
CA SER A 139 -11.45 5.50 -2.56
C SER A 139 -11.19 6.64 -1.58
N TRP A 140 -10.41 7.63 -2.03
CA TRP A 140 -10.02 8.80 -1.26
C TRP A 140 -11.20 9.60 -0.67
N PHE A 141 -12.36 9.48 -1.29
CA PHE A 141 -13.59 10.09 -0.80
C PHE A 141 -14.42 9.03 -0.10
N THR A 142 -14.84 9.34 1.13
CA THR A 142 -15.61 8.42 1.97
C THR A 142 -17.08 8.28 1.56
N PHE A 143 -17.50 8.96 0.49
CA PHE A 143 -18.87 9.01 0.02
C PHE A 143 -19.06 8.19 -1.25
N GLY A 144 -20.16 7.45 -1.35
CA GLY A 144 -20.57 6.80 -2.60
C GLY A 144 -21.04 7.79 -3.67
N GLY A 145 -21.57 7.26 -4.78
CA GLY A 145 -22.02 8.04 -5.93
C GLY A 145 -20.96 8.30 -6.99
N ASN A 146 -19.74 7.78 -6.81
CA ASN A 146 -18.65 7.79 -7.77
C ASN A 146 -18.70 6.57 -8.71
N LEU A 147 -18.06 6.70 -9.88
CA LEU A 147 -17.87 5.56 -10.80
C LEU A 147 -16.71 4.72 -10.26
N ILE A 148 -16.95 3.44 -10.01
CA ILE A 148 -16.00 2.56 -9.32
C ILE A 148 -15.49 1.46 -10.24
N ASP A 149 -16.34 0.90 -11.10
CA ASP A 149 -15.93 -0.13 -12.07
C ASP A 149 -16.27 0.29 -13.50
N ALA A 150 -15.42 -0.09 -14.45
CA ALA A 150 -15.62 0.09 -15.87
C ALA A 150 -14.93 -1.01 -16.69
N ASP A 151 -15.62 -1.60 -17.66
CA ASP A 151 -15.03 -2.57 -18.60
C ASP A 151 -15.68 -2.46 -19.98
N ILE A 152 -15.07 -3.09 -20.99
CA ILE A 152 -15.76 -3.41 -22.23
C ILE A 152 -16.84 -4.46 -21.93
N ALA A 153 -17.97 -4.43 -22.62
CA ALA A 153 -19.00 -5.44 -22.45
C ALA A 153 -18.48 -6.81 -22.93
N ARG A 154 -18.36 -7.77 -22.00
CA ARG A 154 -17.79 -9.09 -22.30
C ARG A 154 -18.86 -10.15 -22.56
N PRO A 155 -18.56 -11.18 -23.37
CA PRO A 155 -19.43 -12.34 -23.49
C PRO A 155 -19.63 -13.04 -22.14
N VAL A 156 -20.84 -13.56 -21.91
CA VAL A 156 -21.19 -14.30 -20.68
C VAL A 156 -20.15 -15.39 -20.38
N GLY A 157 -19.65 -15.41 -19.15
CA GLY A 157 -18.67 -16.38 -18.65
C GLY A 157 -17.22 -16.05 -18.98
N VAL A 158 -16.95 -14.92 -19.66
CA VAL A 158 -15.60 -14.35 -19.76
C VAL A 158 -15.42 -13.42 -18.55
N PRO A 159 -14.39 -13.62 -17.71
CA PRO A 159 -14.11 -12.72 -16.59
C PRO A 159 -13.89 -11.27 -17.05
N GLY A 160 -14.37 -10.32 -16.26
CA GLY A 160 -14.01 -8.91 -16.41
C GLY A 160 -12.54 -8.66 -16.10
N ASN A 161 -12.04 -7.50 -16.51
CA ASN A 161 -10.68 -7.03 -16.23
C ASN A 161 -10.68 -5.61 -15.67
N ASP A 162 -11.72 -5.23 -14.93
CA ASP A 162 -11.78 -3.91 -14.32
C ASP A 162 -10.47 -3.59 -13.57
N GLY A 163 -9.89 -2.44 -13.93
CA GLY A 163 -8.68 -1.88 -13.35
C GLY A 163 -8.90 -0.43 -12.95
N LEU A 164 -10.15 -0.01 -12.74
CA LEU A 164 -10.51 1.30 -12.22
C LEU A 164 -10.62 1.17 -10.70
N LEU A 165 -9.94 2.04 -9.94
CA LEU A 165 -10.20 2.10 -8.50
C LEU A 165 -11.43 2.97 -8.23
N ALA A 166 -11.41 4.19 -8.76
CA ALA A 166 -12.54 5.11 -8.76
C ALA A 166 -12.32 6.29 -9.71
N MET A 167 -13.41 6.95 -10.08
CA MET A 167 -13.42 8.30 -10.65
C MET A 167 -14.04 9.27 -9.66
N ASP A 168 -13.18 10.01 -8.99
CA ASP A 168 -13.55 10.92 -7.91
C ASP A 168 -13.66 12.36 -8.41
N THR A 169 -14.71 13.08 -8.01
CA THR A 169 -14.89 14.50 -8.39
C THR A 169 -14.74 15.43 -7.18
N MET A 170 -13.69 16.26 -7.22
CA MET A 170 -13.47 17.33 -6.25
C MET A 170 -14.40 18.50 -6.53
N ILE A 171 -15.06 19.01 -5.49
CA ILE A 171 -15.94 20.16 -5.58
C ILE A 171 -15.54 21.20 -4.54
N SER A 172 -15.08 22.36 -5.03
CA SER A 172 -14.43 23.40 -4.24
C SER A 172 -13.11 22.93 -3.61
N ILE A 173 -12.14 23.83 -3.46
CA ILE A 173 -10.88 23.46 -2.78
C ILE A 173 -11.07 23.67 -1.28
N PRO A 174 -10.87 22.65 -0.42
CA PRO A 174 -10.60 21.22 -0.69
C PRO A 174 -11.73 20.31 -0.15
N ARG A 175 -12.85 20.19 -0.88
CA ARG A 175 -14.02 19.38 -0.49
C ARG A 175 -14.40 18.37 -1.57
N ALA A 176 -15.10 17.32 -1.17
CA ALA A 176 -15.55 16.23 -2.03
C ALA A 176 -17.04 16.37 -2.39
N PHE A 177 -17.46 15.68 -3.45
CA PHE A 177 -18.88 15.46 -3.69
C PHE A 177 -19.42 14.42 -2.72
N ARG A 178 -20.33 14.82 -1.83
CA ARG A 178 -21.06 13.90 -0.96
C ARG A 178 -22.40 13.59 -1.60
N ALA A 179 -22.52 12.42 -2.21
CA ALA A 179 -23.80 11.94 -2.69
C ALA A 179 -24.72 11.62 -1.50
N THR A 180 -26.02 11.88 -1.69
CA THR A 180 -27.06 11.58 -0.69
C THR A 180 -28.26 10.86 -1.31
N GLN A 181 -28.31 10.80 -2.65
CA GLN A 181 -29.41 10.21 -3.38
C GLN A 181 -28.97 9.81 -4.79
N ALA A 182 -29.46 8.67 -5.26
CA ALA A 182 -29.41 8.26 -6.66
C ALA A 182 -30.84 8.08 -7.21
N GLU A 183 -31.03 8.40 -8.49
CA GLU A 183 -32.30 8.30 -9.21
C GLU A 183 -32.04 7.79 -10.63
N ILE A 184 -32.71 6.70 -11.02
CA ILE A 184 -32.78 6.26 -12.42
C ILE A 184 -33.75 7.18 -13.16
N VAL A 185 -33.22 8.16 -13.89
CA VAL A 185 -34.01 9.13 -14.68
C VAL A 185 -34.54 8.47 -15.95
N ASN A 186 -33.75 7.58 -16.54
CA ASN A 186 -34.16 6.69 -17.63
C ASN A 186 -33.35 5.39 -17.56
N ASP A 187 -34.02 4.24 -17.63
CA ASP A 187 -33.39 2.91 -17.59
C ASP A 187 -32.90 2.42 -18.96
N GLY A 188 -33.23 3.15 -20.04
CA GLY A 188 -32.86 2.80 -21.41
C GLY A 188 -33.75 1.76 -22.09
N THR A 189 -34.78 1.23 -21.40
CA THR A 189 -35.74 0.26 -21.97
C THR A 189 -36.60 0.85 -23.08
N ASP A 190 -36.70 2.17 -23.14
CA ASP A 190 -37.38 2.92 -24.19
C ASP A 190 -36.52 3.15 -25.46
N GLY A 191 -35.28 2.67 -25.47
CA GLY A 191 -34.32 2.84 -26.56
C GLY A 191 -33.73 4.25 -26.64
N GLN A 192 -33.84 5.05 -25.58
CA GLN A 192 -33.08 6.28 -25.39
C GLN A 192 -31.91 6.04 -24.41
N ALA A 193 -31.07 7.04 -24.18
CA ALA A 193 -29.96 6.96 -23.24
C ALA A 193 -30.41 6.48 -21.85
N ALA A 194 -29.63 5.59 -21.24
CA ALA A 194 -29.71 5.31 -19.82
C ALA A 194 -29.11 6.51 -19.05
N ILE A 195 -29.80 6.97 -18.01
CA ILE A 195 -29.42 8.16 -17.24
C ILE A 195 -29.58 7.86 -15.76
N LEU A 196 -28.44 7.73 -15.06
CA LEU A 196 -28.39 7.74 -13.60
C LEU A 196 -28.08 9.16 -13.13
N ARG A 197 -28.93 9.69 -12.25
CA ARG A 197 -28.70 10.96 -11.58
C ARG A 197 -28.33 10.73 -10.14
N VAL A 198 -27.14 11.17 -9.75
CA VAL A 198 -26.69 11.23 -8.36
C VAL A 198 -26.76 12.68 -7.89
N SER A 199 -27.30 12.92 -6.70
CA SER A 199 -27.48 14.27 -6.14
C SER A 199 -26.98 14.34 -4.70
N GLY A 200 -26.47 15.51 -4.33
CA GLY A 200 -25.94 15.74 -2.99
C GLY A 200 -25.39 17.14 -2.79
N ASP A 201 -24.46 17.25 -1.85
CA ASP A 201 -23.83 18.50 -1.44
C ASP A 201 -22.31 18.32 -1.27
N ASP A 202 -21.64 19.38 -0.83
CA ASP A 202 -20.19 19.35 -0.61
C ASP A 202 -19.86 18.77 0.78
N GLY A 203 -19.07 17.70 0.79
CA GLY A 203 -18.62 16.99 2.00
C GLY A 203 -17.17 17.31 2.36
N GLY A 204 -16.85 17.17 3.64
CA GLY A 204 -15.47 17.19 4.12
C GLY A 204 -14.66 16.02 3.56
N MET A 205 -13.35 16.16 3.57
CA MET A 205 -12.41 15.10 3.17
C MET A 205 -11.57 14.76 4.39
N GLY A 206 -11.71 13.54 4.95
CA GLY A 206 -11.11 13.20 6.25
C GLY A 206 -9.60 13.49 6.32
N ILE A 207 -8.86 13.05 5.29
CA ILE A 207 -7.42 13.30 5.17
C ILE A 207 -7.05 14.79 5.11
N VAL A 208 -7.92 15.64 4.56
CA VAL A 208 -7.68 17.08 4.46
C VAL A 208 -8.12 17.79 5.74
N ASP A 209 -9.31 17.50 6.25
CA ASP A 209 -9.88 18.11 7.45
C ASP A 209 -9.08 17.77 8.71
N GLY A 210 -8.39 16.63 8.72
CA GLY A 210 -7.43 16.29 9.77
C GLY A 210 -6.26 17.28 9.86
N ILE A 211 -5.84 17.88 8.73
CA ILE A 211 -4.75 18.86 8.68
C ILE A 211 -5.29 20.29 8.77
N ILE A 212 -6.29 20.61 7.94
CA ILE A 212 -6.88 21.94 7.80
C ILE A 212 -8.40 21.77 7.71
N GLN A 213 -9.09 22.13 8.79
CA GLN A 213 -10.55 22.13 8.83
C GLN A 213 -11.14 22.97 7.69
N THR A 214 -12.03 22.36 6.91
CA THR A 214 -12.75 23.00 5.80
C THR A 214 -14.18 23.35 6.18
N ASP A 215 -14.62 24.53 5.73
CA ASP A 215 -16.01 24.98 5.91
C ASP A 215 -16.91 24.47 4.78
N LYS A 216 -18.14 24.11 5.14
CA LYS A 216 -19.21 23.83 4.18
C LYS A 216 -19.43 25.00 3.23
N GLN A 217 -19.55 24.70 1.93
CA GLN A 217 -19.67 25.67 0.85
C GLN A 217 -21.11 25.95 0.44
N ASN A 218 -22.07 25.21 0.99
CA ASN A 218 -23.51 25.31 0.71
C ASN A 218 -23.78 25.17 -0.79
N LEU A 219 -23.27 24.08 -1.37
CA LEU A 219 -23.47 23.75 -2.77
C LEU A 219 -24.50 22.64 -2.91
N LYS A 220 -25.36 22.77 -3.91
CA LYS A 220 -26.14 21.64 -4.41
C LYS A 220 -25.48 21.09 -5.67
N ILE A 221 -25.15 19.81 -5.66
CA ILE A 221 -24.42 19.15 -6.73
C ILE A 221 -25.29 18.04 -7.33
N VAL A 222 -25.33 17.98 -8.65
CA VAL A 222 -26.02 16.95 -9.42
C VAL A 222 -25.04 16.38 -10.43
N TYR A 223 -24.90 15.06 -10.45
CA TYR A 223 -24.07 14.30 -11.36
C TYR A 223 -24.96 13.38 -12.20
N ASP A 224 -24.99 13.60 -13.51
CA ASP A 224 -25.68 12.69 -14.43
C ASP A 224 -24.63 11.83 -15.15
N TYR A 225 -24.77 10.50 -15.00
CA TYR A 225 -24.07 9.50 -15.80
C TYR A 225 -24.99 9.10 -16.97
N VAL A 226 -24.56 9.39 -18.19
CA VAL A 226 -25.40 9.22 -19.39
C VAL A 226 -24.71 8.27 -20.37
N LEU A 227 -25.34 7.12 -20.64
CA LEU A 227 -24.88 6.12 -21.60
C LEU A 227 -25.90 5.97 -22.74
N GLU A 228 -25.44 6.15 -23.97
CA GLU A 228 -26.25 5.94 -25.19
C GLU A 228 -26.12 4.47 -25.67
N PRO A 229 -27.12 3.92 -26.39
CA PRO A 229 -27.13 2.51 -26.82
C PRO A 229 -25.94 1.98 -27.62
N ASP A 230 -25.30 2.80 -28.45
CA ASP A 230 -24.18 2.39 -29.31
C ASP A 230 -22.93 3.24 -29.03
N ALA A 231 -22.81 3.78 -27.83
CA ALA A 231 -21.68 4.62 -27.44
C ALA A 231 -20.65 3.82 -26.64
N SER A 232 -19.39 3.95 -27.02
CA SER A 232 -18.23 3.51 -26.21
C SER A 232 -17.82 4.56 -25.16
N VAL A 233 -18.70 5.52 -24.86
CA VAL A 233 -18.40 6.70 -24.06
C VAL A 233 -19.54 6.95 -23.07
N LEU A 234 -19.17 7.08 -21.80
CA LEU A 234 -20.04 7.56 -20.73
C LEU A 234 -19.89 9.09 -20.62
N LEU A 235 -20.99 9.83 -20.81
CA LEU A 235 -20.99 11.27 -20.60
C LEU A 235 -21.20 11.57 -19.12
N LEU A 236 -20.22 12.26 -18.54
CA LEU A 236 -20.20 12.70 -17.15
C LEU A 236 -20.62 14.18 -17.08
N ARG A 237 -21.84 14.47 -16.60
CA ARG A 237 -22.35 15.84 -16.49
C ARG A 237 -22.49 16.24 -15.03
N THR A 238 -21.71 17.24 -14.60
CA THR A 238 -21.78 17.77 -13.23
C THR A 238 -22.37 19.17 -13.26
N THR A 239 -23.46 19.37 -12.52
CA THR A 239 -24.10 20.67 -12.31
C THR A 239 -23.97 21.08 -10.86
N VAL A 240 -23.39 22.25 -10.62
CA VAL A 240 -23.23 22.83 -9.28
C VAL A 240 -24.09 24.08 -9.16
N THR A 241 -24.84 24.18 -8.08
CA THR A 241 -25.66 25.36 -7.74
C THR A 241 -25.14 25.98 -6.46
N ASN A 242 -24.90 27.29 -6.50
CA ASN A 242 -24.48 28.05 -5.33
C ASN A 242 -25.71 28.42 -4.48
N GLU A 243 -25.94 27.71 -3.36
CA GLU A 243 -27.06 27.99 -2.45
C GLU A 243 -26.68 28.94 -1.29
N ASP A 244 -25.44 29.43 -1.27
CA ASP A 244 -24.95 30.37 -0.27
C ASP A 244 -25.47 31.81 -0.51
N ASP A 245 -25.23 32.69 0.45
CA ASP A 245 -25.64 34.10 0.41
C ASP A 245 -24.66 35.04 -0.31
N LYS A 246 -23.61 34.49 -0.93
CA LYS A 246 -22.52 35.21 -1.60
C LYS A 246 -22.17 34.59 -2.93
N ASP A 247 -21.66 35.41 -3.85
CA ASP A 247 -21.06 34.95 -5.09
C ASP A 247 -19.80 34.12 -4.79
N LYS A 248 -19.62 33.02 -5.53
CA LYS A 248 -18.49 32.08 -5.38
C LYS A 248 -17.81 31.80 -6.70
N SER A 249 -16.58 31.32 -6.63
CA SER A 249 -15.87 30.73 -7.77
C SER A 249 -15.57 29.28 -7.41
N ILE A 250 -16.34 28.36 -7.97
CA ILE A 250 -16.25 26.94 -7.63
C ILE A 250 -15.16 26.29 -8.45
N PHE A 251 -14.20 25.66 -7.76
CA PHE A 251 -13.21 24.82 -8.38
C PHE A 251 -13.80 23.43 -8.63
N ILE A 252 -13.57 22.87 -9.81
CA ILE A 252 -13.91 21.46 -10.09
C ILE A 252 -12.71 20.77 -10.72
N ALA A 253 -12.40 19.59 -10.19
CA ALA A 253 -11.39 18.68 -10.73
C ALA A 253 -11.90 17.25 -10.66
N ASP A 254 -11.46 16.43 -11.61
CA ASP A 254 -11.64 14.99 -11.57
C ASP A 254 -10.31 14.33 -11.19
N LEU A 255 -10.39 13.29 -10.37
CA LEU A 255 -9.30 12.44 -9.92
C LEU A 255 -9.56 11.04 -10.47
N PRO A 256 -9.03 10.73 -11.66
CA PRO A 256 -9.02 9.36 -12.12
C PRO A 256 -8.01 8.55 -11.30
N LEU A 257 -8.50 7.58 -10.54
CA LEU A 257 -7.66 6.65 -9.80
C LEU A 257 -7.63 5.34 -10.58
N TRP A 258 -6.55 5.15 -11.33
CA TRP A 258 -6.30 3.90 -12.04
C TRP A 258 -5.68 2.88 -11.09
N SER A 259 -5.86 1.60 -11.36
CA SER A 259 -5.10 0.56 -10.67
C SER A 259 -3.62 0.58 -11.04
N ASP A 260 -2.81 -0.05 -10.18
CA ASP A 260 -1.39 -0.34 -10.44
C ASP A 260 -1.13 -1.25 -11.63
N GLU A 261 -2.16 -1.83 -12.24
CA GLU A 261 -2.06 -2.54 -13.51
C GLU A 261 -2.12 -1.61 -14.71
N MET A 262 -2.44 -0.33 -14.51
CA MET A 262 -2.58 0.69 -15.55
C MET A 262 -1.39 1.64 -15.54
N ARG A 263 -0.94 2.05 -16.73
CA ARG A 263 0.07 3.12 -16.89
C ARG A 263 -0.60 4.38 -17.37
N PHE A 264 -0.41 5.47 -16.62
CA PHE A 264 -0.86 6.78 -17.05
C PHE A 264 -0.18 7.20 -18.36
N PHE A 265 -0.96 7.68 -19.31
CA PHE A 265 -0.51 8.27 -20.54
C PHE A 265 -1.22 9.60 -20.80
N ALA A 266 -0.48 10.61 -21.22
CA ALA A 266 -1.06 11.84 -21.76
C ALA A 266 -0.37 12.26 -23.07
N PRO A 267 -1.08 12.89 -24.00
CA PRO A 267 -0.46 13.55 -25.14
C PRO A 267 0.65 14.52 -24.69
N ARG A 268 1.71 14.64 -25.49
CA ARG A 268 3.00 15.28 -25.19
C ARG A 268 3.83 14.50 -24.17
N ALA A 269 3.31 14.23 -22.98
CA ALA A 269 4.04 13.57 -21.88
C ALA A 269 4.40 12.10 -22.19
N GLY A 270 3.52 11.38 -22.88
CA GLY A 270 3.61 9.93 -22.97
C GLY A 270 3.42 9.32 -21.59
N PHE A 271 4.31 8.41 -21.20
CA PHE A 271 4.34 7.79 -19.87
C PHE A 271 5.21 8.57 -18.86
N GLU A 272 5.73 9.77 -19.21
CA GLU A 272 6.56 10.58 -18.31
C GLU A 272 5.70 11.51 -17.45
N GLN A 273 5.55 11.21 -16.16
CA GLN A 273 4.73 12.00 -15.21
C GLN A 273 5.51 13.08 -14.43
N GLY A 274 6.85 13.10 -14.46
CA GLY A 274 7.64 14.03 -13.63
C GLY A 274 7.74 15.49 -14.11
N ASP A 275 7.01 15.88 -15.16
CA ASP A 275 7.19 17.17 -15.86
C ASP A 275 5.84 17.88 -16.03
N THR A 276 5.47 18.70 -15.04
CA THR A 276 4.15 19.36 -14.96
C THR A 276 3.83 20.29 -16.14
N ASP A 277 4.85 20.81 -16.83
CA ASP A 277 4.68 21.60 -18.06
C ASP A 277 4.11 20.78 -19.23
N LEU A 278 4.27 19.44 -19.20
CA LEU A 278 3.72 18.54 -20.20
C LEU A 278 2.22 18.32 -20.03
N PHE A 279 1.71 18.48 -18.81
CA PHE A 279 0.29 18.37 -18.46
C PHE A 279 -0.43 19.73 -18.41
N ALA A 280 0.30 20.81 -18.69
CA ALA A 280 -0.30 22.11 -18.95
C ALA A 280 -1.10 22.05 -20.27
N SER A 281 -2.43 21.93 -20.13
CA SER A 281 -3.40 21.84 -21.23
C SER A 281 -3.35 20.52 -22.00
N VAL A 282 -3.98 19.50 -21.44
CA VAL A 282 -4.23 18.20 -22.09
C VAL A 282 -5.71 18.04 -22.42
N ARG A 283 -6.03 17.56 -23.62
CA ARG A 283 -7.44 17.31 -24.03
C ARG A 283 -7.99 16.06 -23.36
N TRP A 284 -7.14 15.05 -23.24
CA TRP A 284 -7.47 13.76 -22.65
C TRP A 284 -6.24 13.18 -21.97
N VAL A 285 -6.49 12.30 -21.01
CA VAL A 285 -5.51 11.41 -20.39
C VAL A 285 -6.02 9.98 -20.44
N ALA A 286 -5.14 9.00 -20.25
CA ALA A 286 -5.48 7.60 -20.31
C ALA A 286 -4.78 6.76 -19.26
N GLY A 287 -5.43 5.67 -18.84
CA GLY A 287 -4.80 4.54 -18.18
C GLY A 287 -4.72 3.38 -19.16
N LEU A 288 -3.53 2.82 -19.40
CA LEU A 288 -3.33 1.67 -20.27
C LEU A 288 -2.89 0.47 -19.44
N ASN A 289 -3.68 -0.61 -19.41
CA ASN A 289 -3.30 -1.82 -18.69
C ASN A 289 -1.95 -2.31 -19.20
N TYR A 290 -0.97 -2.71 -18.39
CA TYR A 290 0.32 -3.26 -18.86
C TYR A 290 0.58 -4.72 -18.48
N THR A 291 -0.32 -5.34 -17.72
CA THR A 291 -0.23 -6.74 -17.31
C THR A 291 -0.65 -7.70 -18.42
N GLY A 292 -1.23 -7.19 -19.50
CA GLY A 292 -1.58 -7.93 -20.71
C GLY A 292 -3.09 -8.06 -20.92
N ALA A 293 -3.91 -7.49 -20.03
CA ALA A 293 -5.32 -7.27 -20.33
C ALA A 293 -5.43 -6.20 -21.44
N ASN A 294 -6.32 -6.44 -22.39
CA ASN A 294 -6.66 -5.47 -23.41
C ASN A 294 -7.74 -4.55 -22.82
N LEU A 295 -7.30 -3.54 -22.06
CA LEU A 295 -8.16 -2.54 -21.46
C LEU A 295 -7.48 -1.18 -21.41
N THR A 296 -8.21 -0.15 -21.80
CA THR A 296 -7.81 1.26 -21.78
C THR A 296 -8.94 2.10 -21.24
N TYR A 297 -8.62 3.03 -20.35
CA TYR A 297 -9.53 4.09 -19.94
C TYR A 297 -9.05 5.43 -20.47
N GLY A 298 -9.99 6.30 -20.86
CA GLY A 298 -9.74 7.67 -21.26
C GLY A 298 -10.66 8.65 -20.55
N LEU A 299 -10.10 9.72 -20.00
CA LEU A 299 -10.88 10.87 -19.52
C LEU A 299 -10.59 12.07 -20.42
N ALA A 300 -11.63 12.63 -21.04
CA ALA A 300 -11.50 13.66 -22.06
C ALA A 300 -12.50 14.82 -21.90
N THR A 301 -12.13 15.99 -22.42
CA THR A 301 -13.05 17.13 -22.57
C THR A 301 -14.03 16.91 -23.73
N THR A 302 -15.22 17.51 -23.66
CA THR A 302 -16.25 17.39 -24.71
C THR A 302 -15.98 18.27 -25.93
N SER A 303 -15.02 19.19 -25.85
CA SER A 303 -14.67 20.15 -26.91
C SER A 303 -13.16 20.22 -27.15
N PRO A 304 -12.71 20.33 -28.41
CA PRO A 304 -11.28 20.47 -28.73
C PRO A 304 -10.66 21.81 -28.29
N ASP A 305 -11.48 22.80 -27.94
CA ASP A 305 -11.03 24.10 -27.43
C ASP A 305 -10.86 24.11 -25.90
N GLU A 306 -11.21 23.02 -25.23
CA GLU A 306 -11.09 22.82 -23.79
C GLU A 306 -9.91 21.90 -23.46
N SER A 307 -9.35 22.07 -22.27
CA SER A 307 -8.24 21.25 -21.79
C SER A 307 -8.24 21.16 -20.27
N PHE A 308 -7.85 20.01 -19.74
CA PHE A 308 -7.50 19.88 -18.34
C PHE A 308 -6.17 20.56 -18.04
N TYR A 309 -6.04 20.99 -16.80
CA TYR A 309 -4.79 21.45 -16.22
C TYR A 309 -4.50 20.65 -14.94
N SER A 310 -3.30 20.11 -14.80
CA SER A 310 -2.88 19.45 -13.56
C SER A 310 -1.85 20.33 -12.82
N PRO A 311 -2.21 20.90 -11.65
CA PRO A 311 -1.31 21.74 -10.86
C PRO A 311 -0.31 20.94 -10.00
N TYR A 312 -0.52 19.63 -9.84
CA TYR A 312 0.20 18.76 -8.93
C TYR A 312 0.22 17.34 -9.49
N GLN A 313 1.36 16.67 -9.37
CA GLN A 313 1.57 15.28 -9.81
C GLN A 313 2.48 14.62 -8.80
N ASP A 314 2.00 13.53 -8.23
CA ASP A 314 2.75 12.71 -7.29
C ASP A 314 2.12 11.31 -7.25
N GLY A 315 2.91 10.28 -7.55
CA GLY A 315 2.39 8.93 -7.80
C GLY A 315 1.18 8.95 -8.75
N ASP A 316 0.10 8.30 -8.34
CA ASP A 316 -1.16 8.22 -9.09
C ASP A 316 -2.13 9.39 -8.83
N ILE A 317 -1.72 10.37 -8.02
CA ILE A 317 -2.56 11.54 -7.68
C ILE A 317 -2.38 12.63 -8.73
N ILE A 318 -3.23 12.59 -9.75
CA ILE A 318 -3.20 13.54 -10.86
C ILE A 318 -4.55 14.26 -10.95
N PRO A 319 -4.80 15.30 -10.12
CA PRO A 319 -6.02 16.08 -10.22
C PRO A 319 -6.08 16.79 -11.57
N LEU A 320 -7.12 16.50 -12.34
CA LEU A 320 -7.39 17.14 -13.62
C LEU A 320 -8.38 18.27 -13.41
N VAL A 321 -7.84 19.48 -13.29
CA VAL A 321 -8.66 20.69 -13.14
C VAL A 321 -9.39 20.95 -14.43
N VAL A 322 -10.72 20.88 -14.35
CA VAL A 322 -11.62 21.20 -15.46
C VAL A 322 -11.80 22.72 -15.56
N GLY A 323 -11.88 23.41 -14.42
CA GLY A 323 -11.89 24.88 -14.38
C GLY A 323 -12.45 25.48 -13.09
N PHE A 324 -12.56 26.81 -13.11
CA PHE A 324 -13.24 27.60 -12.08
C PHE A 324 -14.54 28.17 -12.66
N ILE A 325 -15.67 27.91 -11.98
CA ILE A 325 -16.98 28.39 -12.40
C ILE A 325 -17.41 29.53 -11.46
N PRO A 326 -17.45 30.79 -11.94
CA PRO A 326 -18.04 31.87 -11.17
C PRO A 326 -19.56 31.71 -11.14
N LEU A 327 -20.13 31.62 -9.94
CA LEU A 327 -21.57 31.46 -9.70
C LEU A 327 -22.06 32.54 -8.74
N ALA A 328 -23.01 33.35 -9.20
CA ALA A 328 -23.76 34.23 -8.32
C ALA A 328 -24.65 33.43 -7.36
N GLN A 329 -25.15 34.07 -6.30
CA GLN A 329 -26.15 33.46 -5.42
C GLN A 329 -27.33 32.88 -6.22
N GLY A 330 -27.62 31.58 -6.01
CA GLY A 330 -28.70 30.83 -6.65
C GLY A 330 -28.45 30.46 -8.12
N GLU A 331 -27.27 30.77 -8.67
CA GLU A 331 -26.89 30.41 -10.03
C GLU A 331 -26.34 28.98 -10.08
N SER A 332 -26.58 28.30 -11.21
CA SER A 332 -26.03 26.97 -11.50
C SER A 332 -25.06 27.04 -12.67
N GLY A 333 -24.00 26.24 -12.61
CA GLY A 333 -23.08 26.01 -13.72
C GLY A 333 -22.92 24.52 -13.98
N THR A 334 -22.69 24.16 -15.25
CA THR A 334 -22.58 22.77 -15.69
C THR A 334 -21.27 22.56 -16.44
N ILE A 335 -20.60 21.46 -16.16
CA ILE A 335 -19.45 20.94 -16.91
C ILE A 335 -19.76 19.52 -17.42
N GLU A 336 -19.15 19.16 -18.53
CA GLU A 336 -19.31 17.84 -19.16
C GLU A 336 -17.95 17.26 -19.53
N ARG A 337 -17.80 15.95 -19.32
CA ARG A 337 -16.58 15.18 -19.59
C ARG A 337 -16.96 13.84 -20.20
N LEU A 338 -16.03 13.22 -20.90
CA LEU A 338 -16.20 11.93 -21.53
C LEU A 338 -15.31 10.92 -20.82
N PHE A 339 -15.90 9.84 -20.32
CA PHE A 339 -15.16 8.67 -19.87
C PHE A 339 -15.28 7.58 -20.94
N ILE A 340 -14.15 7.11 -21.41
CA ILE A 340 -14.02 6.25 -22.60
C ILE A 340 -13.39 4.93 -22.16
N VAL A 341 -13.95 3.82 -22.62
CA VAL A 341 -13.38 2.48 -22.40
C VAL A 341 -13.05 1.87 -23.76
N GLY A 342 -11.90 1.20 -23.86
CA GLY A 342 -11.41 0.56 -25.07
C GLY A 342 -10.47 -0.59 -24.77
N ASP A 343 -9.95 -1.25 -25.81
CA ASP A 343 -9.12 -2.45 -25.72
C ASP A 343 -7.86 -2.43 -26.61
N ASP A 344 -7.67 -1.38 -27.42
CA ASP A 344 -6.57 -1.21 -28.40
C ASP A 344 -5.68 0.03 -28.10
N GLY A 345 -5.44 0.29 -26.81
CA GLY A 345 -4.64 1.43 -26.36
C GLY A 345 -5.29 2.79 -26.64
N THR A 346 -4.48 3.83 -26.89
CA THR A 346 -5.00 5.19 -27.06
C THR A 346 -5.75 5.41 -28.38
N GLY A 347 -5.76 4.42 -29.29
CA GLY A 347 -6.46 4.52 -30.57
C GLY A 347 -7.96 4.66 -30.41
N ASP A 348 -8.54 3.93 -29.45
CA ASP A 348 -9.98 3.98 -29.13
C ASP A 348 -10.41 5.35 -28.60
N ILE A 349 -9.53 6.00 -27.82
CA ILE A 349 -9.76 7.34 -27.30
C ILE A 349 -9.81 8.35 -28.45
N ASP A 350 -8.82 8.31 -29.34
CA ASP A 350 -8.79 9.20 -30.50
C ASP A 350 -9.99 8.96 -31.42
N GLU A 351 -10.37 7.70 -31.66
CA GLU A 351 -11.55 7.35 -32.46
C GLU A 351 -12.85 7.87 -31.83
N ALA A 352 -13.06 7.63 -30.54
CA ALA A 352 -14.21 8.11 -29.80
C ALA A 352 -14.32 9.64 -29.89
N LEU A 353 -13.22 10.35 -29.72
CA LEU A 353 -13.18 11.81 -29.84
C LEU A 353 -13.40 12.32 -31.26
N PHE A 354 -12.87 11.66 -32.29
CA PHE A 354 -13.13 12.04 -33.68
C PHE A 354 -14.60 11.86 -34.05
N ARG A 355 -15.24 10.77 -33.59
CA ARG A 355 -16.68 10.54 -33.76
C ARG A 355 -17.49 11.61 -33.02
N TRP A 356 -17.13 11.89 -31.76
CA TRP A 356 -17.78 12.89 -30.91
C TRP A 356 -17.74 14.30 -31.52
N ASP A 357 -16.57 14.74 -31.98
CA ASP A 357 -16.38 16.04 -32.64
C ASP A 357 -17.05 16.13 -34.02
N ALA A 358 -17.65 15.03 -34.51
CA ALA A 358 -18.09 14.84 -35.89
C ALA A 358 -16.97 15.12 -36.92
N ASN A 359 -15.72 14.84 -36.53
CA ASN A 359 -14.54 15.12 -37.33
C ASN A 359 -14.14 13.88 -38.15
N ALA A 360 -14.59 13.85 -39.41
CA ALA A 360 -14.26 12.76 -40.35
C ALA A 360 -12.90 12.92 -41.06
N ASP A 361 -12.12 13.96 -40.74
CA ASP A 361 -10.86 14.30 -41.43
C ASP A 361 -9.61 13.71 -40.74
N PHE A 362 -9.70 12.50 -40.19
CA PHE A 362 -8.55 11.71 -39.75
C PHE A 362 -8.05 10.76 -40.85
N GLY A 363 -6.80 10.31 -40.76
CA GLY A 363 -6.30 9.17 -41.53
C GLY A 363 -6.04 7.99 -40.59
N THR A 364 -5.55 6.88 -41.14
CA THR A 364 -5.23 5.68 -40.36
C THR A 364 -3.77 5.30 -40.58
N ILE A 365 -3.10 4.81 -39.54
CA ILE A 365 -1.84 4.08 -39.69
C ILE A 365 -2.17 2.59 -39.63
N ASP A 366 -1.98 1.90 -40.75
CA ASP A 366 -2.05 0.44 -40.82
C ASP A 366 -0.63 -0.10 -40.59
N GLY A 367 -0.35 -0.48 -39.35
CA GLY A 367 0.99 -0.81 -38.89
C GLY A 367 1.24 -2.31 -38.76
N HIS A 368 2.50 -2.70 -38.91
CA HIS A 368 2.98 -4.04 -38.58
C HIS A 368 4.31 -3.95 -37.81
N VAL A 369 4.45 -4.73 -36.74
CA VAL A 369 5.73 -4.92 -36.04
C VAL A 369 6.46 -6.11 -36.66
N ASP A 370 7.58 -5.83 -37.32
CA ASP A 370 8.41 -6.85 -37.97
C ASP A 370 9.18 -7.64 -36.92
N LYS A 371 8.65 -8.82 -36.59
CA LYS A 371 9.25 -9.77 -35.65
C LYS A 371 10.12 -10.81 -36.33
N GLU A 372 11.17 -11.25 -35.65
CA GLU A 372 11.84 -12.51 -35.99
C GLU A 372 11.01 -13.72 -35.50
N ASN A 373 11.33 -14.94 -35.95
CA ASN A 373 10.45 -16.09 -35.73
C ASN A 373 10.36 -16.50 -34.24
N GLY A 374 9.15 -16.53 -33.69
CA GLY A 374 8.87 -17.07 -32.34
C GLY A 374 8.60 -16.01 -31.27
N GLU A 375 8.57 -14.72 -31.63
CA GLU A 375 8.32 -13.65 -30.68
C GLU A 375 6.86 -13.53 -30.24
N VAL A 376 6.68 -13.37 -28.93
CA VAL A 376 5.45 -12.92 -28.28
C VAL A 376 5.38 -11.39 -28.42
N ILE A 377 4.28 -10.90 -29.00
CA ILE A 377 4.05 -9.47 -29.28
C ILE A 377 3.14 -8.82 -28.23
N SER A 378 2.43 -9.59 -27.41
CA SER A 378 1.43 -9.08 -26.48
C SER A 378 1.98 -8.09 -25.43
N ASP A 379 3.29 -8.07 -25.18
CA ASP A 379 3.98 -7.14 -24.29
C ASP A 379 4.64 -5.95 -25.02
N VAL A 380 4.46 -5.84 -26.34
CA VAL A 380 5.04 -4.78 -27.15
C VAL A 380 4.07 -3.61 -27.24
N THR A 381 4.56 -2.41 -26.96
CA THR A 381 3.82 -1.16 -27.16
C THR A 381 4.49 -0.34 -28.25
N VAL A 382 3.71 0.10 -29.24
CA VAL A 382 4.16 1.05 -30.26
C VAL A 382 3.83 2.46 -29.79
N VAL A 383 4.85 3.22 -29.45
CA VAL A 383 4.71 4.65 -29.11
C VAL A 383 4.83 5.50 -30.37
N VAL A 384 3.95 6.49 -30.49
CA VAL A 384 3.85 7.38 -31.64
C VAL A 384 4.19 8.80 -31.22
N GLN A 385 5.16 9.41 -31.91
CA GLN A 385 5.62 10.77 -31.64
C GLN A 385 5.43 11.66 -32.86
N ASN A 386 4.96 12.90 -32.66
CA ASN A 386 4.82 13.85 -33.75
C ASN A 386 6.17 14.54 -34.05
N THR A 387 6.60 14.49 -35.31
CA THR A 387 7.95 14.94 -35.74
C THR A 387 8.13 16.46 -35.74
N LYS A 388 7.05 17.26 -35.56
CA LYS A 388 7.13 18.74 -35.55
C LYS A 388 7.90 19.30 -34.35
N LYS A 389 8.00 18.55 -33.24
CA LYS A 389 8.80 18.89 -32.07
C LYS A 389 9.69 17.69 -31.73
N PRO A 390 10.98 17.70 -32.09
CA PRO A 390 11.87 16.54 -31.96
C PRO A 390 12.55 16.46 -30.58
N ASP A 391 11.95 17.04 -29.54
CA ASP A 391 12.47 17.02 -28.16
C ASP A 391 12.37 15.62 -27.50
N GLY A 392 11.71 14.66 -28.16
CA GLY A 392 11.52 13.31 -27.64
C GLY A 392 10.34 13.19 -26.68
N LYS A 393 9.65 14.30 -26.37
CA LYS A 393 8.50 14.40 -25.45
C LYS A 393 7.27 14.95 -26.17
N ASN A 394 7.00 14.42 -27.35
CA ASN A 394 5.88 14.84 -28.19
C ASN A 394 5.05 13.63 -28.60
N TYR A 395 4.74 12.80 -27.60
CA TYR A 395 3.89 11.63 -27.76
C TYR A 395 2.48 12.03 -28.16
N VAL A 396 1.84 11.23 -28.99
CA VAL A 396 0.45 11.45 -29.43
C VAL A 396 -0.42 10.22 -29.26
N ALA A 397 0.18 9.03 -29.27
CA ALA A 397 -0.54 7.78 -29.08
C ALA A 397 0.41 6.67 -28.58
N ALA A 398 -0.17 5.66 -27.95
CA ALA A 398 0.45 4.38 -27.62
C ALA A 398 -0.55 3.26 -27.93
N ILE A 399 -0.14 2.28 -28.74
CA ILE A 399 -1.00 1.19 -29.21
C ILE A 399 -0.30 -0.15 -29.05
N ARG A 400 -1.08 -1.21 -28.79
CA ARG A 400 -0.59 -2.58 -28.77
C ARG A 400 -0.88 -3.27 -30.09
N PRO A 401 0.12 -3.85 -30.75
CA PRO A 401 -0.15 -4.74 -31.86
C PRO A 401 -0.84 -6.02 -31.39
N ASP A 402 -1.64 -6.60 -32.27
CA ASP A 402 -2.25 -7.91 -32.07
C ASP A 402 -1.18 -9.03 -32.03
N ALA A 403 -1.61 -10.27 -31.79
CA ALA A 403 -0.70 -11.42 -31.74
C ALA A 403 0.09 -11.67 -33.05
N SER A 404 -0.42 -11.18 -34.19
CA SER A 404 0.23 -11.25 -35.50
C SER A 404 1.27 -10.15 -35.69
N GLY A 405 1.19 -9.07 -34.89
CA GLY A 405 2.02 -7.88 -35.00
C GLY A 405 1.33 -6.72 -35.70
N ASP A 406 0.07 -6.86 -36.07
CA ASP A 406 -0.68 -5.85 -36.80
C ASP A 406 -1.38 -4.89 -35.84
N PHE A 407 -1.48 -3.62 -36.21
CA PHE A 407 -2.24 -2.60 -35.46
C PHE A 407 -2.87 -1.58 -36.40
N SER A 408 -3.94 -0.94 -35.95
CA SER A 408 -4.62 0.14 -36.68
C SER A 408 -4.80 1.35 -35.78
N LEU A 409 -4.23 2.49 -36.15
CA LEU A 409 -4.32 3.71 -35.36
C LEU A 409 -5.00 4.84 -36.14
N PRO A 410 -6.24 5.23 -35.76
CA PRO A 410 -6.86 6.46 -36.21
C PRO A 410 -6.05 7.67 -35.71
N ILE A 411 -5.68 8.59 -36.60
CA ILE A 411 -4.86 9.74 -36.22
C ILE A 411 -5.07 10.94 -37.15
N ILE A 412 -4.93 12.15 -36.61
CA ILE A 412 -5.01 13.36 -37.43
C ILE A 412 -3.90 13.41 -38.50
N PRO A 413 -4.09 14.12 -39.62
CA PRO A 413 -3.07 14.23 -40.66
C PRO A 413 -1.78 14.87 -40.15
N GLY A 414 -0.64 14.22 -40.42
CA GLY A 414 0.64 14.64 -39.86
C GLY A 414 1.81 13.76 -40.25
N LYS A 415 2.97 14.08 -39.70
CA LYS A 415 4.19 13.29 -39.86
C LYS A 415 4.62 12.77 -38.49
N TYR A 416 4.75 11.47 -38.38
CA TYR A 416 4.95 10.76 -37.12
C TYR A 416 6.19 9.87 -37.16
N LYS A 417 6.71 9.57 -35.99
CA LYS A 417 7.79 8.62 -35.72
C LYS A 417 7.22 7.52 -34.82
N LEU A 418 7.38 6.27 -35.21
CA LEU A 418 6.89 5.09 -34.49
C LEU A 418 8.08 4.29 -33.97
N THR A 419 8.01 3.87 -32.71
CA THR A 419 9.01 3.03 -32.04
C THR A 419 8.31 1.90 -31.31
N ALA A 420 8.74 0.66 -31.51
CA ALA A 420 8.27 -0.48 -30.74
C ALA A 420 9.13 -0.64 -29.47
N LEU A 421 8.47 -0.74 -28.32
CA LEU A 421 9.08 -0.93 -27.00
C LEU A 421 8.60 -2.26 -26.43
N GLY A 422 9.50 -3.03 -25.81
CA GLY A 422 9.17 -4.29 -25.15
C GLY A 422 10.29 -4.72 -24.21
N GLU A 423 9.95 -5.49 -23.17
CA GLU A 423 10.88 -5.88 -22.12
C GLU A 423 11.97 -6.84 -22.62
N GLY A 424 13.20 -6.70 -22.11
CA GLY A 424 14.31 -7.58 -22.46
C GLY A 424 14.88 -7.35 -23.86
N ARG A 425 14.58 -6.22 -24.50
CA ARG A 425 14.96 -5.91 -25.88
C ARG A 425 15.87 -4.69 -25.96
N THR A 426 16.77 -4.69 -26.95
CA THR A 426 17.52 -3.50 -27.33
C THR A 426 16.73 -2.66 -28.33
N ASP A 427 17.00 -1.35 -28.38
CA ASP A 427 16.37 -0.44 -29.35
C ASP A 427 16.65 -0.90 -30.80
N ALA A 428 15.57 -1.19 -31.55
CA ALA A 428 15.61 -1.59 -32.96
C ALA A 428 15.54 -0.39 -33.91
N GLY A 429 15.38 0.82 -33.38
CA GLY A 429 15.18 2.05 -34.11
C GLY A 429 13.70 2.39 -34.33
N SER A 430 13.47 3.41 -35.16
CA SER A 430 12.13 3.97 -35.39
C SER A 430 11.84 4.19 -36.88
N VAL A 431 10.56 4.22 -37.23
CA VAL A 431 10.10 4.50 -38.61
C VAL A 431 9.28 5.78 -38.69
N GLU A 432 9.54 6.59 -39.71
CA GLU A 432 8.73 7.77 -40.01
C GLU A 432 7.58 7.43 -40.95
N VAL A 433 6.37 7.90 -40.62
CA VAL A 433 5.17 7.78 -41.47
C VAL A 433 4.52 9.14 -41.66
N ASN A 434 3.90 9.36 -42.83
CA ASN A 434 3.16 10.56 -43.13
C ASN A 434 1.70 10.21 -43.45
N VAL A 435 0.79 10.69 -42.62
CA VAL A 435 -0.65 10.42 -42.69
C VAL A 435 -1.37 11.60 -43.33
N THR A 436 -2.32 11.32 -44.21
CA THR A 436 -3.19 12.31 -44.83
C THR A 436 -4.65 11.98 -44.53
N ALA A 437 -5.52 13.00 -44.51
CA ALA A 437 -6.94 12.81 -44.20
C ALA A 437 -7.59 11.77 -45.12
N SER A 438 -8.45 10.93 -44.54
CA SER A 438 -9.21 9.85 -45.17
C SER A 438 -8.36 8.85 -45.97
N ALA A 439 -7.08 8.70 -45.62
CA ALA A 439 -6.18 7.75 -46.24
C ALA A 439 -5.47 6.91 -45.17
N ALA A 440 -5.24 5.64 -45.51
CA ALA A 440 -4.36 4.78 -44.74
C ALA A 440 -2.89 4.99 -45.17
N ALA A 441 -2.00 5.05 -44.20
CA ALA A 441 -0.56 5.00 -44.40
C ALA A 441 -0.01 3.74 -43.74
N SER A 442 0.83 2.98 -44.45
CA SER A 442 1.41 1.76 -43.89
C SER A 442 2.76 2.02 -43.24
N ALA A 443 3.03 1.38 -42.12
CA ALA A 443 4.32 1.41 -41.44
C ALA A 443 4.73 0.00 -41.00
N THR A 444 6.02 -0.33 -41.16
CA THR A 444 6.60 -1.57 -40.63
C THR A 444 7.64 -1.18 -39.59
N VAL A 445 7.38 -1.44 -38.32
CA VAL A 445 8.23 -1.02 -37.19
C VAL A 445 9.15 -2.19 -36.81
N PRO A 446 10.49 -1.99 -36.78
CA PRO A 446 11.41 -3.06 -36.44
C PRO A 446 11.34 -3.41 -34.94
N LEU A 447 11.58 -4.67 -34.61
CA LEU A 447 11.71 -5.18 -33.24
C LEU A 447 12.92 -6.11 -33.14
N ASN A 448 13.72 -5.99 -32.08
CA ASN A 448 14.84 -6.89 -31.82
C ASN A 448 14.39 -8.04 -30.90
N GLU A 449 14.98 -9.23 -31.11
CA GLU A 449 14.78 -10.40 -30.25
C GLU A 449 15.22 -10.18 -28.79
N ALA A 450 14.33 -10.54 -27.87
CA ALA A 450 14.62 -10.66 -26.45
C ALA A 450 15.39 -11.96 -26.21
N GLY A 451 16.15 -11.96 -25.13
CA GLY A 451 16.66 -13.19 -24.53
C GLY A 451 15.77 -13.67 -23.40
N PHE A 452 15.87 -14.96 -23.06
CA PHE A 452 15.12 -15.54 -21.96
C PHE A 452 16.06 -16.24 -20.97
N PHE A 453 15.78 -16.07 -19.69
CA PHE A 453 16.43 -16.78 -18.59
C PHE A 453 15.38 -17.60 -17.86
N GLY A 454 15.42 -18.92 -18.05
CA GLY A 454 14.60 -19.87 -17.31
C GLY A 454 15.36 -20.43 -16.11
N TYR A 455 14.67 -20.70 -15.01
CA TYR A 455 15.31 -21.29 -13.85
C TYR A 455 14.37 -22.22 -13.07
N THR A 456 14.99 -23.11 -12.30
CA THR A 456 14.35 -23.93 -11.26
C THR A 456 15.02 -23.67 -9.90
N VAL A 457 14.28 -23.80 -8.80
CA VAL A 457 14.76 -23.67 -7.42
C VAL A 457 14.15 -24.77 -6.57
N GLU A 458 15.00 -25.59 -5.97
CA GLU A 458 14.63 -26.67 -5.07
C GLU A 458 15.31 -26.50 -3.70
N ASP A 459 14.78 -27.13 -2.67
CA ASP A 459 15.46 -27.26 -1.38
C ASP A 459 16.50 -28.40 -1.38
N GLY A 460 17.17 -28.61 -0.24
CA GLY A 460 18.14 -29.69 -0.06
C GLY A 460 17.56 -31.11 -0.11
N GLU A 461 16.23 -31.26 -0.22
CA GLU A 461 15.51 -32.53 -0.33
C GLU A 461 14.86 -32.73 -1.71
N ASP A 462 15.29 -31.97 -2.73
CA ASP A 462 14.77 -31.99 -4.11
C ASP A 462 13.28 -31.57 -4.21
N THR A 463 12.79 -30.74 -3.27
CA THR A 463 11.41 -30.20 -3.31
C THR A 463 11.41 -28.80 -3.91
N PRO A 464 10.57 -28.50 -4.92
CA PRO A 464 10.44 -27.15 -5.44
C PRO A 464 9.90 -26.18 -4.38
N ILE A 465 10.53 -25.02 -4.23
CA ILE A 465 10.17 -24.04 -3.20
C ILE A 465 10.02 -22.63 -3.79
N PRO A 466 9.20 -21.76 -3.17
CA PRO A 466 9.19 -20.36 -3.50
C PRO A 466 10.57 -19.73 -3.18
N ALA A 467 11.03 -18.84 -4.04
CA ALA A 467 12.33 -18.19 -3.87
C ALA A 467 12.43 -16.91 -4.69
N ARG A 468 13.39 -16.06 -4.33
CA ARG A 468 13.84 -14.94 -5.16
C ARG A 468 15.10 -15.32 -5.95
N VAL A 469 15.15 -14.92 -7.21
CA VAL A 469 16.36 -14.90 -8.04
C VAL A 469 16.72 -13.46 -8.41
N THR A 470 17.90 -13.02 -8.00
CA THR A 470 18.47 -11.69 -8.30
C THR A 470 19.46 -11.79 -9.45
N ILE A 471 19.31 -10.94 -10.47
CA ILE A 471 20.12 -10.95 -11.69
C ILE A 471 21.02 -9.72 -11.73
N PHE A 472 22.32 -9.92 -11.93
CA PHE A 472 23.35 -8.89 -12.02
C PHE A 472 24.01 -8.91 -13.41
N ALA A 473 24.38 -7.75 -13.93
CA ALA A 473 25.06 -7.65 -15.22
C ALA A 473 26.52 -8.12 -15.13
N GLY A 474 26.94 -8.96 -16.08
CA GLY A 474 28.27 -9.53 -16.20
C GLY A 474 28.45 -10.83 -15.41
N HIS A 475 29.42 -11.65 -15.83
CA HIS A 475 29.86 -12.82 -15.05
C HIS A 475 30.68 -12.41 -13.83
N ASP A 476 30.56 -13.19 -12.77
CA ASP A 476 31.23 -13.00 -11.49
C ASP A 476 30.97 -11.63 -10.83
N ALA A 477 29.83 -11.01 -11.13
CA ALA A 477 29.42 -9.74 -10.53
C ALA A 477 29.35 -9.87 -9.00
N PRO A 478 29.96 -8.95 -8.23
CA PRO A 478 29.94 -9.04 -6.78
C PRO A 478 28.50 -8.89 -6.24
N LEU A 479 28.20 -9.44 -5.07
CA LEU A 479 26.86 -9.43 -4.47
C LEU A 479 26.32 -8.02 -4.17
N ASN A 480 27.20 -7.02 -4.20
CA ASN A 480 26.85 -5.60 -4.06
C ASN A 480 26.90 -4.82 -5.40
N ALA A 481 26.94 -5.50 -6.56
CA ALA A 481 26.83 -4.87 -7.89
C ALA A 481 25.39 -4.52 -8.24
N ASN A 482 25.14 -3.51 -9.08
CA ASN A 482 23.77 -3.11 -9.45
C ASN A 482 22.92 -4.26 -9.99
N VAL A 483 21.70 -4.37 -9.46
CA VAL A 483 20.71 -5.36 -9.88
C VAL A 483 20.14 -4.94 -11.23
N VAL A 484 20.06 -5.90 -12.16
CA VAL A 484 19.37 -5.73 -13.45
C VAL A 484 17.87 -5.89 -13.24
N THR A 485 17.47 -7.00 -12.62
CA THR A 485 16.09 -7.28 -12.22
C THR A 485 16.07 -8.38 -11.15
N ARG A 486 14.91 -8.58 -10.54
CA ARG A 486 14.60 -9.66 -9.60
C ARG A 486 13.41 -10.43 -10.13
N SER A 487 13.36 -11.72 -9.81
CA SER A 487 12.25 -12.59 -10.16
C SER A 487 11.91 -13.47 -8.97
N TRP A 488 10.64 -13.56 -8.63
CA TRP A 488 10.15 -14.44 -7.57
C TRP A 488 9.34 -15.58 -8.18
N THR A 489 9.51 -16.77 -7.63
CA THR A 489 8.75 -17.96 -8.02
C THR A 489 7.88 -18.42 -6.86
N ALA A 490 6.66 -18.88 -7.16
CA ALA A 490 5.78 -19.53 -6.20
C ALA A 490 6.01 -21.05 -6.09
N ASN A 491 6.51 -21.67 -7.16
CA ASN A 491 6.55 -23.13 -7.33
C ASN A 491 7.95 -23.65 -7.67
N GLY A 492 8.99 -22.84 -7.47
CA GLY A 492 10.37 -23.16 -7.84
C GLY A 492 10.72 -22.86 -9.29
N GLU A 493 9.78 -22.59 -10.20
CA GLU A 493 10.08 -22.33 -11.61
C GLU A 493 9.90 -20.85 -11.98
N GLY A 494 10.73 -20.34 -12.91
CA GLY A 494 10.55 -18.98 -13.42
C GLY A 494 11.16 -18.75 -14.80
N LEU A 495 10.67 -17.73 -15.48
CA LEU A 495 11.13 -17.30 -16.79
C LEU A 495 11.17 -15.77 -16.87
N VAL A 496 12.36 -15.22 -17.05
CA VAL A 496 12.61 -13.77 -17.11
C VAL A 496 13.04 -13.38 -18.52
N ARG A 497 12.50 -12.27 -19.03
CA ARG A 497 12.99 -11.66 -20.27
C ARG A 497 14.18 -10.77 -19.95
N LEU A 498 15.29 -11.00 -20.63
CA LEU A 498 16.52 -10.23 -20.45
C LEU A 498 17.07 -9.79 -21.79
N VAL A 499 17.71 -8.63 -21.79
CA VAL A 499 18.54 -8.22 -22.92
C VAL A 499 19.60 -9.30 -23.18
N PRO A 500 19.93 -9.66 -24.43
CA PRO A 500 21.04 -10.59 -24.69
C PRO A 500 22.35 -10.09 -24.07
N GLY A 501 22.99 -10.91 -23.24
CA GLY A 501 24.15 -10.52 -22.43
C GLY A 501 24.65 -11.60 -21.48
N ASP A 502 25.73 -11.28 -20.77
CA ASP A 502 26.30 -12.11 -19.70
C ASP A 502 25.78 -11.64 -18.34
N TYR A 503 25.44 -12.58 -17.46
CA TYR A 503 24.81 -12.30 -16.16
C TYR A 503 25.34 -13.20 -15.05
N THR A 504 25.33 -12.68 -13.83
CA THR A 504 25.44 -13.46 -12.59
C THR A 504 24.06 -13.53 -11.97
N VAL A 505 23.63 -14.72 -11.57
CA VAL A 505 22.30 -14.98 -11.01
C VAL A 505 22.43 -15.60 -9.63
N VAL A 506 21.63 -15.15 -8.67
CA VAL A 506 21.69 -15.57 -7.27
C VAL A 506 20.30 -15.89 -6.75
N ALA A 507 20.08 -17.12 -6.27
CA ALA A 507 18.84 -17.53 -5.63
C ALA A 507 18.94 -17.39 -4.09
N THR A 508 17.86 -16.93 -3.45
CA THR A 508 17.74 -16.74 -1.99
C THR A 508 16.31 -17.03 -1.51
N ARG A 509 16.17 -17.46 -0.25
CA ARG A 509 14.90 -17.59 0.48
C ARG A 509 15.05 -17.12 1.94
N GLY A 510 15.20 -15.81 2.14
CA GLY A 510 15.41 -15.25 3.48
C GLY A 510 16.73 -15.66 4.15
N PHE A 511 16.84 -15.43 5.46
CA PHE A 511 18.08 -15.57 6.22
C PHE A 511 18.24 -16.96 6.87
N GLU A 512 17.31 -17.87 6.61
CA GLU A 512 17.39 -19.24 7.13
C GLU A 512 18.12 -20.20 6.19
N TYR A 513 18.29 -19.78 4.95
CA TYR A 513 18.82 -20.60 3.86
C TYR A 513 20.19 -20.10 3.41
N GLU A 514 21.01 -21.02 2.91
CA GLU A 514 22.16 -20.68 2.08
C GLU A 514 21.71 -20.10 0.74
N LEU A 515 22.58 -19.32 0.09
CA LEU A 515 22.36 -18.83 -1.28
C LEU A 515 23.05 -19.72 -2.31
N ASP A 516 22.51 -19.77 -3.52
CA ASP A 516 23.18 -20.38 -4.68
C ASP A 516 23.45 -19.32 -5.77
N ARG A 517 24.65 -19.34 -6.33
CA ARG A 517 25.17 -18.30 -7.24
C ARG A 517 25.82 -18.93 -8.47
N GLN A 518 25.36 -18.51 -9.65
CA GLN A 518 25.82 -19.06 -10.93
C GLN A 518 26.00 -17.95 -12.00
N ASN A 519 26.75 -18.25 -13.05
CA ASN A 519 26.90 -17.39 -14.24
C ASN A 519 26.07 -17.95 -15.40
N VAL A 520 25.41 -17.06 -16.14
CA VAL A 520 24.61 -17.43 -17.31
C VAL A 520 24.86 -16.45 -18.46
N THR A 521 24.79 -16.94 -19.70
CA THR A 521 24.84 -16.11 -20.91
C THR A 521 23.52 -16.27 -21.65
N VAL A 522 22.80 -15.16 -21.81
CA VAL A 522 21.52 -15.09 -22.51
C VAL A 522 21.76 -14.59 -23.94
N THR A 523 21.21 -15.28 -24.93
CA THR A 523 21.32 -14.89 -26.34
C THR A 523 19.94 -14.60 -26.93
N ALA A 524 19.89 -13.68 -27.90
CA ALA A 524 18.68 -13.34 -28.66
C ALA A 524 17.92 -14.60 -29.11
N GLY A 525 16.60 -14.61 -28.87
CA GLY A 525 15.66 -15.65 -29.32
C GLY A 525 15.77 -16.99 -28.59
N ASN A 526 16.64 -17.11 -27.57
CA ASN A 526 16.89 -18.38 -26.88
C ASN A 526 16.70 -18.27 -25.36
N THR A 527 16.32 -19.38 -24.75
CA THR A 527 16.24 -19.55 -23.30
C THR A 527 17.52 -20.18 -22.75
N ALA A 528 18.18 -19.49 -21.81
CA ALA A 528 19.25 -20.06 -20.99
C ALA A 528 18.68 -20.58 -19.67
N GLY A 529 19.02 -21.81 -19.28
CA GLY A 529 18.49 -22.48 -18.08
C GLY A 529 19.52 -22.56 -16.94
N VAL A 530 19.08 -22.36 -15.69
CA VAL A 530 19.87 -22.59 -14.47
C VAL A 530 19.01 -23.31 -13.42
N ASP A 531 19.57 -24.34 -12.77
CA ASP A 531 18.92 -25.02 -11.66
C ASP A 531 19.63 -24.62 -10.35
N PHE A 532 18.88 -24.16 -9.35
CA PHE A 532 19.37 -23.72 -8.05
C PHE A 532 18.94 -24.66 -6.94
N VAL A 533 19.77 -24.77 -5.90
CA VAL A 533 19.45 -25.52 -4.67
C VAL A 533 19.68 -24.64 -3.45
N LEU A 534 18.66 -24.48 -2.59
CA LEU A 534 18.72 -23.70 -1.35
C LEU A 534 18.63 -24.61 -0.12
N GLU A 535 19.71 -24.73 0.63
CA GLU A 535 19.73 -25.51 1.88
C GLU A 535 19.28 -24.65 3.07
N ARG A 536 18.24 -25.06 3.81
CA ARG A 536 17.88 -24.44 5.10
C ARG A 536 18.92 -24.85 6.15
N THR A 537 19.65 -23.90 6.70
CA THR A 537 20.74 -24.14 7.66
C THR A 537 20.48 -23.60 9.04
N VAL A 538 19.72 -22.51 9.16
CA VAL A 538 19.31 -21.95 10.47
C VAL A 538 18.10 -22.73 10.99
N ASP A 539 18.12 -23.01 12.29
CA ASP A 539 17.05 -23.73 12.99
C ASP A 539 16.22 -22.72 13.77
N THR A 540 15.02 -22.44 13.27
CA THR A 540 14.04 -21.52 13.86
C THR A 540 12.85 -22.25 14.49
N THR A 541 12.96 -23.57 14.72
CA THR A 541 11.87 -24.40 15.30
C THR A 541 11.21 -23.75 16.52
N GLY A 542 9.88 -23.67 16.51
CA GLY A 542 9.06 -23.00 17.54
C GLY A 542 8.89 -21.50 17.31
N TYR A 543 9.34 -20.98 16.17
CA TYR A 543 9.16 -19.60 15.75
C TYR A 543 8.68 -19.56 14.30
N MET A 544 7.83 -18.59 14.00
CA MET A 544 7.54 -18.20 12.62
C MET A 544 8.13 -16.84 12.32
N SER A 545 8.47 -16.63 11.05
CA SER A 545 8.93 -15.37 10.51
C SER A 545 7.76 -14.47 10.11
N GLY A 546 7.88 -13.17 10.38
CA GLY A 546 6.86 -12.19 10.06
C GLY A 546 7.43 -10.81 9.78
N ASP A 547 6.72 -10.05 8.96
CA ASP A 547 6.95 -8.63 8.70
C ASP A 547 5.58 -7.98 8.84
N PHE A 548 5.45 -7.04 9.78
CA PHE A 548 4.14 -6.55 10.24
C PHE A 548 3.80 -5.16 9.70
N HIS A 549 4.53 -4.71 8.68
CA HIS A 549 4.34 -3.42 8.04
C HIS A 549 4.73 -3.53 6.56
N ILE A 550 3.73 -3.81 5.72
CA ILE A 550 3.90 -4.11 4.29
C ILE A 550 2.77 -3.48 3.50
N HIS A 551 3.13 -2.91 2.34
CA HIS A 551 2.20 -2.28 1.42
C HIS A 551 2.12 -3.03 0.08
N THR A 552 0.95 -2.94 -0.53
CA THR A 552 0.53 -3.48 -1.82
C THR A 552 -0.21 -2.40 -2.59
N GLU A 553 -0.65 -2.76 -3.78
CA GLU A 553 -1.43 -1.93 -4.68
C GLU A 553 -2.72 -1.31 -4.11
N PHE A 554 -3.17 -1.72 -2.92
CA PHE A 554 -4.27 -1.07 -2.22
C PHE A 554 -3.84 0.14 -1.40
N SER A 555 -2.53 0.28 -1.10
CA SER A 555 -1.96 1.50 -0.56
C SER A 555 -1.72 2.54 -1.66
N ILE A 556 -1.93 3.80 -1.31
CA ILE A 556 -1.73 5.00 -2.11
C ILE A 556 -0.33 5.18 -2.72
N ASP A 557 0.69 4.65 -2.06
CA ASP A 557 2.11 4.91 -2.33
C ASP A 557 2.89 3.64 -2.65
N SER A 558 2.19 2.52 -2.87
CA SER A 558 2.76 1.30 -3.41
C SER A 558 2.30 1.09 -4.84
N THR A 559 3.15 0.41 -5.61
CA THR A 559 2.89 0.05 -7.02
C THR A 559 2.91 -1.47 -7.25
N VAL A 560 2.80 -2.26 -6.17
CA VAL A 560 3.04 -3.71 -6.18
C VAL A 560 1.75 -4.48 -6.08
N LEU A 561 1.38 -5.15 -7.18
CA LEU A 561 0.19 -6.00 -7.22
C LEU A 561 0.14 -6.99 -6.05
N ALA A 562 -1.03 -7.13 -5.41
CA ALA A 562 -1.21 -7.93 -4.20
C ALA A 562 -0.76 -9.39 -4.43
N ALA A 563 -1.11 -9.96 -5.58
CA ALA A 563 -0.68 -11.30 -5.97
C ALA A 563 0.85 -11.43 -6.08
N ASN A 564 1.52 -10.40 -6.64
CA ASN A 564 2.98 -10.37 -6.69
C ASN A 564 3.58 -10.25 -5.29
N ARG A 565 3.03 -9.37 -4.43
CA ARG A 565 3.52 -9.21 -3.05
C ARG A 565 3.47 -10.52 -2.27
N ILE A 566 2.37 -11.27 -2.36
CA ILE A 566 2.25 -12.59 -1.70
C ILE A 566 3.33 -13.57 -2.19
N ARG A 567 3.62 -13.57 -3.49
CA ARG A 567 4.71 -14.38 -4.06
C ARG A 567 6.07 -13.92 -3.56
N GLU A 568 6.29 -12.61 -3.47
CA GLU A 568 7.53 -12.03 -2.98
C GLU A 568 7.77 -12.42 -1.52
N LEU A 569 6.77 -12.27 -0.65
CA LEU A 569 6.82 -12.63 0.78
C LEU A 569 7.13 -14.12 0.96
N ALA A 570 6.42 -14.99 0.25
CA ALA A 570 6.69 -16.43 0.29
C ALA A 570 8.12 -16.74 -0.22
N GLY A 571 8.58 -16.04 -1.26
CA GLY A 571 9.93 -16.20 -1.82
C GLY A 571 11.05 -15.67 -0.92
N GLU A 572 10.77 -14.72 -0.04
CA GLU A 572 11.69 -14.23 1.00
C GLU A 572 11.60 -15.04 2.30
N GLY A 573 10.74 -16.07 2.34
CA GLY A 573 10.51 -16.89 3.53
C GLY A 573 9.91 -16.09 4.67
N ILE A 574 8.88 -15.28 4.39
CA ILE A 574 8.03 -14.64 5.40
C ILE A 574 6.76 -15.48 5.51
N GLU A 575 6.57 -16.09 6.68
CA GLU A 575 5.53 -17.10 6.89
C GLU A 575 4.20 -16.49 7.34
N MET A 576 4.22 -15.48 8.19
CA MET A 576 3.01 -14.76 8.63
C MET A 576 3.21 -13.23 8.53
N PRO A 577 3.06 -12.66 7.33
CA PRO A 577 3.08 -11.21 7.16
C PRO A 577 1.77 -10.58 7.65
N VAL A 578 1.86 -9.38 8.24
CA VAL A 578 0.70 -8.49 8.40
C VAL A 578 0.81 -7.45 7.29
N ILE A 579 -0.17 -7.46 6.39
CA ILE A 579 -0.24 -6.49 5.28
C ILE A 579 -1.12 -5.35 5.75
N THR A 580 -0.60 -4.14 5.67
CA THR A 580 -1.11 -2.94 6.36
C THR A 580 -1.16 -1.79 5.39
N ASP A 581 -1.87 -1.96 4.28
CA ASP A 581 -2.09 -0.90 3.31
C ASP A 581 -2.70 0.33 3.99
N HIS A 582 -2.33 1.52 3.51
CA HIS A 582 -2.79 2.78 4.10
C HIS A 582 -4.31 2.88 4.09
N ASP A 583 -4.89 2.89 5.29
CA ASP A 583 -6.31 3.09 5.55
C ASP A 583 -7.25 2.11 4.82
N PHE A 584 -6.73 0.94 4.40
CA PHE A 584 -7.47 -0.07 3.65
C PHE A 584 -7.33 -1.45 4.29
N VAL A 585 -8.42 -2.22 4.32
CA VAL A 585 -8.46 -3.57 4.92
C VAL A 585 -8.78 -4.58 3.83
N SER A 586 -7.83 -5.44 3.48
CA SER A 586 -8.05 -6.49 2.46
C SER A 586 -7.83 -7.89 3.00
N ASP A 587 -8.41 -8.88 2.31
CA ASP A 587 -8.06 -10.29 2.50
C ASP A 587 -7.05 -10.75 1.44
N TYR A 588 -5.86 -11.17 1.89
CA TYR A 588 -4.82 -11.66 0.98
C TYR A 588 -4.72 -13.18 0.90
N MET A 589 -5.47 -13.91 1.72
CA MET A 589 -5.47 -15.38 1.68
C MET A 589 -5.90 -15.96 0.32
N PRO A 590 -6.88 -15.37 -0.42
CA PRO A 590 -7.23 -15.81 -1.76
C PRO A 590 -6.03 -15.80 -2.74
N TYR A 591 -5.17 -14.78 -2.71
CA TYR A 591 -3.99 -14.71 -3.58
C TYR A 591 -2.95 -15.80 -3.24
N ALA A 592 -2.83 -16.19 -1.96
CA ALA A 592 -1.98 -17.30 -1.55
C ALA A 592 -2.55 -18.64 -2.01
N GLN A 593 -3.87 -18.83 -1.92
CA GLN A 593 -4.56 -20.04 -2.38
C GLN A 593 -4.47 -20.23 -3.89
N GLU A 594 -4.73 -19.17 -4.67
CA GLU A 594 -4.67 -19.20 -6.14
C GLU A 594 -3.28 -19.62 -6.64
N GLN A 595 -2.23 -19.17 -5.96
CA GLN A 595 -0.84 -19.47 -6.31
C GLN A 595 -0.31 -20.77 -5.69
N GLY A 596 -1.11 -21.48 -4.87
CA GLY A 596 -0.69 -22.70 -4.18
C GLY A 596 0.36 -22.46 -3.09
N LEU A 597 0.40 -21.26 -2.52
CA LEU A 597 1.41 -20.81 -1.56
C LEU A 597 1.04 -21.07 -0.10
N THR A 598 -0.18 -21.55 0.19
CA THR A 598 -0.63 -21.81 1.57
C THR A 598 0.28 -22.70 2.43
N PRO A 599 1.08 -23.65 1.90
CA PRO A 599 2.08 -24.36 2.71
C PRO A 599 3.28 -23.52 3.17
N PHE A 600 3.42 -22.29 2.67
CA PHE A 600 4.59 -21.43 2.88
C PHE A 600 4.25 -20.06 3.49
N ILE A 601 2.98 -19.65 3.47
CA ILE A 601 2.55 -18.32 3.93
C ILE A 601 1.10 -18.33 4.43
N HIS A 602 0.85 -17.56 5.49
CA HIS A 602 -0.45 -17.27 6.07
C HIS A 602 -0.57 -15.75 6.31
N PRO A 603 -1.03 -14.99 5.32
CA PRO A 603 -1.19 -13.54 5.45
C PRO A 603 -2.22 -13.18 6.52
N VAL A 604 -1.89 -12.20 7.36
CA VAL A 604 -2.77 -11.63 8.37
C VAL A 604 -3.25 -10.27 7.90
N ARG A 605 -4.55 -10.01 8.06
CA ARG A 605 -5.17 -8.74 7.69
C ARG A 605 -4.79 -7.67 8.72
N GLY A 606 -4.24 -6.56 8.27
CA GLY A 606 -4.00 -5.37 9.07
C GLY A 606 -4.35 -4.10 8.30
N ASN A 607 -4.11 -2.96 8.92
CA ASN A 607 -4.29 -1.63 8.34
C ASN A 607 -3.24 -0.71 8.96
N GLU A 608 -2.55 0.07 8.13
CA GLU A 608 -1.82 1.24 8.60
C GLU A 608 -2.75 2.45 8.60
N VAL A 609 -3.22 2.82 9.79
CA VAL A 609 -4.05 4.01 9.97
C VAL A 609 -3.13 5.23 9.99
N SER A 610 -3.37 6.18 9.07
CA SER A 610 -2.40 7.22 8.74
C SER A 610 -2.90 8.65 8.92
N PRO A 611 -3.22 9.07 10.16
CA PRO A 611 -3.47 10.47 10.43
C PRO A 611 -2.17 11.29 10.31
N TYR A 612 -2.30 12.60 10.10
CA TYR A 612 -1.13 13.48 9.90
C TYR A 612 -0.14 13.52 11.07
N LYS A 613 -0.58 13.17 12.29
CA LYS A 613 0.26 13.18 13.51
C LYS A 613 1.22 12.00 13.59
N GLY A 614 1.09 11.02 12.70
CA GLY A 614 1.92 9.84 12.59
C GLY A 614 1.10 8.59 12.29
N HIS A 615 1.74 7.45 12.10
CA HIS A 615 1.04 6.23 11.68
C HIS A 615 0.98 5.13 12.74
N THR A 616 -0.01 4.26 12.63
CA THR A 616 -0.19 3.11 13.52
C THR A 616 -0.77 1.89 12.80
N ASN A 617 -0.14 0.73 13.01
CA ASN A 617 -0.71 -0.53 12.54
C ASN A 617 -1.69 -1.10 13.56
N VAL A 618 -2.83 -1.58 13.06
CA VAL A 618 -3.86 -2.27 13.85
C VAL A 618 -4.16 -3.64 13.24
N TRP A 619 -4.13 -4.70 14.04
CA TRP A 619 -4.29 -6.09 13.55
C TRP A 619 -4.53 -7.12 14.69
N PRO A 620 -4.98 -8.34 14.38
CA PRO A 620 -5.59 -8.76 13.11
C PRO A 620 -6.96 -8.10 12.95
N LEU A 621 -7.37 -7.83 11.72
CA LEU A 621 -8.67 -7.23 11.41
C LEU A 621 -9.64 -8.25 10.83
N VAL A 622 -10.89 -8.15 11.27
CA VAL A 622 -12.03 -8.81 10.65
C VAL A 622 -12.91 -7.70 10.06
N PRO A 623 -12.90 -7.47 8.74
CA PRO A 623 -13.74 -6.44 8.14
C PRO A 623 -15.22 -6.75 8.43
N PRO A 624 -16.04 -5.72 8.72
CA PRO A 624 -17.48 -5.89 8.83
C PRO A 624 -18.04 -6.39 7.48
N THR A 625 -19.13 -7.14 7.53
CA THR A 625 -19.56 -8.08 6.48
C THR A 625 -19.95 -7.47 5.11
N ASP A 626 -19.91 -6.14 4.91
CA ASP A 626 -20.75 -5.51 3.89
C ASP A 626 -20.04 -4.52 2.94
N ALA A 627 -18.75 -4.15 3.11
CA ALA A 627 -17.98 -3.43 2.07
C ALA A 627 -16.50 -3.22 2.44
N ASP A 628 -15.62 -3.32 1.45
CA ASP A 628 -14.29 -2.71 1.50
C ASP A 628 -14.46 -1.19 1.55
N ALA A 629 -13.84 -0.54 2.53
CA ALA A 629 -13.92 0.90 2.72
C ALA A 629 -12.51 1.46 2.94
N TYR A 630 -12.07 2.26 1.98
CA TYR A 630 -10.90 3.12 2.14
C TYR A 630 -11.22 4.18 3.22
N PHE A 631 -10.36 4.34 4.22
CA PHE A 631 -10.64 5.06 5.48
C PHE A 631 -11.78 4.47 6.33
N GLY A 632 -11.96 3.15 6.32
CA GLY A 632 -12.94 2.48 7.21
C GLY A 632 -12.75 2.81 8.70
N ILE A 633 -11.50 3.00 9.13
CA ILE A 633 -11.16 3.59 10.43
C ILE A 633 -11.06 5.11 10.23
N GLY A 634 -12.18 5.81 10.35
CA GLY A 634 -12.28 7.22 9.99
C GLY A 634 -11.39 8.15 10.83
N LEU A 635 -10.41 8.80 10.18
CA LEU A 635 -9.41 9.69 10.81
C LEU A 635 -9.99 10.89 11.58
N VAL A 636 -11.19 11.32 11.21
CA VAL A 636 -11.89 12.46 11.82
C VAL A 636 -13.34 12.09 12.13
N GLU A 637 -13.98 12.88 12.97
CA GLU A 637 -15.40 12.78 13.27
C GLU A 637 -16.18 13.86 12.52
N TYR A 638 -17.24 13.46 11.81
CA TYR A 638 -18.21 14.35 11.19
C TYR A 638 -19.58 14.21 11.85
N ASP A 639 -20.37 15.28 11.86
CA ASP A 639 -21.78 15.21 12.27
C ASP A 639 -22.69 14.71 11.13
N GLU A 640 -23.99 14.57 11.41
CA GLU A 640 -25.01 14.15 10.42
C GLU A 640 -25.08 15.07 9.18
N ASN A 641 -24.63 16.31 9.30
CA ASN A 641 -24.65 17.30 8.22
C ASN A 641 -23.37 17.31 7.39
N GLY A 642 -22.37 16.52 7.77
CA GLY A 642 -21.05 16.44 7.13
C GLY A 642 -20.10 17.55 7.57
N ASP A 643 -20.37 18.18 8.70
CA ASP A 643 -19.52 19.21 9.29
C ASP A 643 -18.47 18.57 10.22
N PHE A 644 -17.23 19.06 10.14
CA PHE A 644 -16.12 18.57 10.96
C PHE A 644 -16.39 18.82 12.45
N VAL A 645 -16.24 17.77 13.28
CA VAL A 645 -16.41 17.82 14.73
C VAL A 645 -15.05 17.87 15.43
N LYS A 646 -14.23 16.83 15.23
CA LYS A 646 -12.89 16.74 15.79
C LYS A 646 -12.00 15.81 14.95
N GLU A 647 -10.70 16.01 15.09
CA GLU A 647 -9.70 15.00 14.73
C GLU A 647 -9.72 13.88 15.78
N ARG A 648 -9.47 12.64 15.37
CA ARG A 648 -9.33 11.52 16.30
C ARG A 648 -7.90 11.40 16.80
N THR A 649 -7.74 11.14 18.10
CA THR A 649 -6.45 10.77 18.69
C THR A 649 -6.12 9.31 18.33
N PHE A 650 -4.88 8.88 18.51
CA PHE A 650 -4.51 7.45 18.37
C PHE A 650 -5.36 6.54 19.28
N GLY A 651 -5.66 7.00 20.50
CA GLY A 651 -6.58 6.27 21.39
C GLY A 651 -7.97 6.10 20.78
N ASP A 652 -8.56 7.17 20.24
CA ASP A 652 -9.86 7.10 19.55
C ASP A 652 -9.82 6.14 18.34
N LEU A 653 -8.70 6.10 17.60
CA LEU A 653 -8.52 5.23 16.43
C LEU A 653 -8.38 3.76 16.82
N TRP A 654 -7.65 3.45 17.88
CA TRP A 654 -7.52 2.08 18.41
C TRP A 654 -8.83 1.57 19.00
N ASP A 655 -9.56 2.42 19.74
CA ASP A 655 -10.89 2.06 20.24
C ASP A 655 -11.85 1.72 19.09
N LEU A 656 -11.77 2.46 17.98
CA LEU A 656 -12.54 2.17 16.76
C LEU A 656 -12.11 0.87 16.09
N ALA A 657 -10.80 0.65 15.93
CA ALA A 657 -10.26 -0.58 15.35
C ALA A 657 -10.62 -1.83 16.18
N GLU A 658 -10.59 -1.74 17.50
CA GLU A 658 -11.01 -2.81 18.40
C GLU A 658 -12.50 -3.10 18.28
N SER A 659 -13.33 -2.05 18.39
CA SER A 659 -14.78 -2.21 18.48
C SER A 659 -15.43 -2.60 17.15
N ASP A 660 -14.98 -2.03 16.04
CA ASP A 660 -15.60 -2.23 14.72
C ASP A 660 -14.91 -3.32 13.89
N TYR A 661 -13.63 -3.61 14.15
CA TYR A 661 -12.82 -4.53 13.34
C TYR A 661 -12.16 -5.67 14.16
N GLY A 662 -12.31 -5.70 15.48
CA GLY A 662 -11.77 -6.76 16.35
C GLY A 662 -10.25 -6.74 16.50
N ALA A 663 -9.59 -5.61 16.22
CA ALA A 663 -8.16 -5.45 16.39
C ALA A 663 -7.72 -5.71 17.84
N GLN A 664 -6.55 -6.34 18.02
CA GLN A 664 -6.01 -6.69 19.36
C GLN A 664 -4.58 -6.18 19.58
N VAL A 665 -3.81 -6.00 18.50
CA VAL A 665 -2.47 -5.44 18.53
C VAL A 665 -2.54 -4.05 17.91
N PHE A 666 -2.12 -3.06 18.69
CA PHE A 666 -1.88 -1.71 18.21
C PHE A 666 -0.39 -1.43 18.25
N GLN A 667 0.19 -1.11 17.10
CA GLN A 667 1.60 -0.86 16.93
C GLN A 667 1.81 0.61 16.57
N VAL A 668 2.75 1.27 17.27
CA VAL A 668 3.23 2.58 16.84
C VAL A 668 4.30 2.35 15.77
N ASN A 669 4.05 2.83 14.55
CA ASN A 669 4.98 2.73 13.42
C ASN A 669 5.98 3.86 13.47
N HIS A 670 7.20 3.61 12.95
CA HIS A 670 8.30 4.56 12.78
C HIS A 670 8.16 5.82 13.68
N PRO A 671 8.27 5.67 15.02
CA PRO A 671 7.70 6.61 15.99
C PRO A 671 8.38 7.99 16.04
N ARG A 672 9.48 8.16 15.31
CA ARG A 672 10.27 9.38 15.17
C ARG A 672 10.36 9.77 13.70
N ASP A 673 10.69 11.03 13.41
CA ASP A 673 10.77 11.67 12.08
C ASP A 673 9.41 12.13 11.50
N GLY A 674 9.31 12.31 10.18
CA GLY A 674 8.23 13.04 9.49
C GLY A 674 6.80 12.65 9.88
N SER A 675 6.57 11.35 10.13
CA SER A 675 5.30 10.76 10.56
C SER A 675 5.41 10.06 11.92
N GLY A 676 6.26 10.59 12.81
CA GLY A 676 6.54 10.01 14.12
C GLY A 676 5.61 10.49 15.24
N TRP A 677 4.72 9.61 15.71
CA TRP A 677 3.76 9.99 16.77
C TRP A 677 4.44 10.46 18.07
N PHE A 678 5.59 9.88 18.45
CA PHE A 678 6.31 10.31 19.67
C PHE A 678 6.87 11.73 19.55
N ASP A 679 7.25 12.16 18.35
CA ASP A 679 7.65 13.55 18.10
C ASP A 679 6.44 14.49 18.15
N SER A 680 5.30 14.07 17.58
CA SER A 680 4.07 14.86 17.55
C SER A 680 3.54 15.19 18.95
N VAL A 681 3.61 14.23 19.88
CA VAL A 681 3.16 14.39 21.27
C VAL A 681 4.25 14.89 22.21
N GLY A 682 5.49 15.07 21.73
CA GLY A 682 6.61 15.58 22.52
C GLY A 682 7.16 14.61 23.57
N TYR A 683 7.10 13.29 23.32
CA TYR A 683 7.68 12.29 24.21
C TYR A 683 9.21 12.39 24.27
N ASP A 684 9.75 12.62 25.47
CA ASP A 684 11.17 12.61 25.80
C ASP A 684 11.50 11.37 26.66
N PRO A 685 12.31 10.41 26.16
CA PRO A 685 12.64 9.18 26.88
C PRO A 685 13.48 9.40 28.14
N LEU A 686 14.04 10.60 28.36
CA LEU A 686 14.75 10.96 29.58
C LEU A 686 13.83 11.47 30.68
N VAL A 687 12.63 11.94 30.32
CA VAL A 687 11.59 12.40 31.24
C VAL A 687 10.51 11.34 31.44
N GLY A 688 10.27 10.51 30.41
CA GLY A 688 9.26 9.45 30.40
C GLY A 688 7.89 9.95 29.94
N VAL A 689 6.87 9.10 30.11
CA VAL A 689 5.50 9.34 29.60
C VAL A 689 4.90 10.68 30.04
N SER A 690 5.34 11.21 31.17
CA SER A 690 4.90 12.52 31.67
C SER A 690 5.33 13.72 30.83
N SER A 691 6.21 13.52 29.84
CA SER A 691 6.59 14.56 28.87
C SER A 691 5.62 14.68 27.70
N ALA A 692 4.90 13.60 27.37
CA ALA A 692 3.96 13.58 26.27
C ALA A 692 2.75 14.47 26.56
N ASP A 693 2.16 15.06 25.51
CA ASP A 693 0.93 15.83 25.61
C ASP A 693 -0.20 14.93 26.15
N PRO A 694 -0.72 15.21 27.37
CA PRO A 694 -1.73 14.35 27.99
C PRO A 694 -3.10 14.39 27.27
N SER A 695 -3.31 15.33 26.34
CA SER A 695 -4.53 15.37 25.52
C SER A 695 -4.49 14.46 24.29
N GLU A 696 -3.30 14.02 23.90
CA GLU A 696 -3.07 13.17 22.72
C GLU A 696 -2.53 11.78 23.10
N TRP A 697 -1.83 11.67 24.24
CA TRP A 697 -1.19 10.43 24.68
C TRP A 697 -2.19 9.35 25.09
N SER A 698 -2.02 8.15 24.54
CA SER A 698 -2.69 6.93 24.98
C SER A 698 -1.65 5.84 25.31
N PRO A 699 -1.75 5.15 26.46
CA PRO A 699 -0.87 4.03 26.80
C PRO A 699 -1.33 2.69 26.23
N ASN A 700 -2.41 2.65 25.42
CA ASN A 700 -3.06 1.39 25.05
C ASN A 700 -2.34 0.62 23.94
N PHE A 701 -1.27 1.13 23.35
CA PHE A 701 -0.53 0.39 22.34
C PHE A 701 0.21 -0.81 22.93
N SER A 702 0.46 -1.82 22.09
CA SER A 702 1.07 -3.09 22.49
C SER A 702 2.46 -3.28 21.91
N ALA A 703 2.76 -2.63 20.78
CA ALA A 703 4.03 -2.80 20.10
C ALA A 703 4.59 -1.47 19.58
N ILE A 704 5.91 -1.44 19.39
CA ILE A 704 6.65 -0.31 18.85
C ILE A 704 7.56 -0.83 17.74
N GLU A 705 7.51 -0.19 16.58
CA GLU A 705 8.48 -0.38 15.54
C GLU A 705 9.79 0.34 15.90
N VAL A 706 10.73 -0.42 16.46
CA VAL A 706 12.05 0.10 16.87
C VAL A 706 13.06 0.03 15.73
N TRP A 707 12.75 -0.73 14.69
CA TRP A 707 13.55 -0.80 13.49
C TRP A 707 12.64 -0.91 12.27
N ASN A 708 12.51 0.21 11.55
CA ASN A 708 11.78 0.27 10.29
C ASN A 708 12.79 0.34 9.13
N SER A 709 12.67 -0.60 8.19
CA SER A 709 13.48 -0.63 6.98
C SER A 709 14.99 -0.52 7.30
N GLY A 710 15.72 0.29 6.53
CA GLY A 710 17.12 0.62 6.83
C GLY A 710 17.36 1.74 7.84
N LYS A 711 16.29 2.39 8.30
CA LYS A 711 16.35 3.49 9.26
C LYS A 711 16.37 2.93 10.68
N ASN A 712 17.54 2.44 11.10
CA ASN A 712 17.82 2.19 12.51
C ASN A 712 18.20 3.52 13.18
N ASP A 713 17.20 4.32 13.51
CA ASP A 713 17.43 5.53 14.30
C ASP A 713 17.56 5.11 15.77
N ASN A 714 18.73 5.29 16.36
CA ASN A 714 18.94 4.83 17.74
C ASN A 714 18.09 5.59 18.78
N GLY A 715 17.27 6.56 18.35
CA GLY A 715 16.27 7.23 19.19
C GLY A 715 15.17 6.26 19.62
N THR A 716 14.64 5.45 18.70
CA THR A 716 13.53 4.54 18.98
C THR A 716 13.92 3.37 19.88
N LEU A 717 15.16 2.86 19.78
CA LEU A 717 15.67 1.86 20.74
C LEU A 717 15.83 2.45 22.15
N VAL A 718 16.18 3.73 22.25
CA VAL A 718 16.22 4.45 23.54
C VAL A 718 14.81 4.67 24.09
N ASP A 719 13.84 4.99 23.24
CA ASP A 719 12.43 5.09 23.62
C ASP A 719 11.93 3.78 24.21
N TRP A 720 12.22 2.66 23.55
CA TRP A 720 11.83 1.33 24.02
C TRP A 720 12.45 0.96 25.37
N PHE A 721 13.76 1.17 25.56
CA PHE A 721 14.37 0.95 26.89
C PHE A 721 13.77 1.85 27.97
N SER A 722 13.42 3.10 27.60
CA SER A 722 12.73 4.00 28.53
C SER A 722 11.38 3.49 28.99
N PHE A 723 10.61 2.86 28.09
CA PHE A 723 9.36 2.20 28.48
C PHE A 723 9.59 1.02 29.42
N LEU A 724 10.57 0.15 29.13
CA LEU A 724 10.91 -0.99 30.00
C LEU A 724 11.32 -0.52 31.41
N ASP A 725 12.12 0.54 31.51
CA ASP A 725 12.57 1.09 32.79
C ASP A 725 11.44 1.75 33.60
N GLN A 726 10.36 2.16 32.93
CA GLN A 726 9.14 2.68 33.55
C GLN A 726 8.12 1.57 33.90
N GLY A 727 8.38 0.33 33.49
CA GLY A 727 7.52 -0.83 33.77
C GLY A 727 6.49 -1.13 32.69
N TYR A 728 6.57 -0.49 31.53
CA TYR A 728 5.80 -0.88 30.35
C TYR A 728 6.47 -2.06 29.66
N ALA A 729 5.66 -2.97 29.11
CA ALA A 729 6.12 -4.18 28.43
C ALA A 729 5.75 -4.17 26.94
N TYR A 730 5.81 -3.00 26.29
CA TYR A 730 5.55 -2.88 24.87
C TYR A 730 6.53 -3.72 24.06
N THR A 731 6.03 -4.48 23.11
CA THR A 731 6.83 -5.38 22.29
C THR A 731 7.61 -4.61 21.25
N MET A 732 8.91 -4.85 21.18
CA MET A 732 9.75 -4.36 20.11
C MET A 732 9.52 -5.19 18.85
N ASN A 733 9.16 -4.52 17.77
CA ASN A 733 9.05 -5.07 16.42
C ASN A 733 10.05 -4.40 15.49
N GLY A 734 10.36 -5.07 14.38
CA GLY A 734 10.99 -4.42 13.25
C GLY A 734 10.43 -4.96 11.94
N ASN A 735 10.11 -4.04 11.04
CA ASN A 735 9.38 -4.32 9.80
C ASN A 735 10.01 -3.57 8.63
N SER A 736 9.66 -3.96 7.40
CA SER A 736 10.33 -3.43 6.21
C SER A 736 9.73 -2.14 5.66
N ASP A 737 8.44 -1.92 5.87
CA ASP A 737 7.69 -0.78 5.33
C ASP A 737 7.82 -0.69 3.79
N SER A 738 7.65 -1.86 3.17
CA SER A 738 7.97 -2.05 1.76
C SER A 738 6.85 -1.60 0.84
N HIS A 739 7.16 -0.61 0.00
CA HIS A 739 6.25 -0.03 -0.99
C HIS A 739 6.51 -0.49 -2.44
N THR A 740 7.69 -1.03 -2.72
CA THR A 740 8.07 -1.45 -4.07
C THR A 740 8.60 -2.88 -4.06
N SER A 741 8.65 -3.54 -5.23
CA SER A 741 9.38 -4.81 -5.40
C SER A 741 10.90 -4.65 -5.27
N SER A 742 11.41 -3.41 -5.24
CA SER A 742 12.82 -3.14 -5.01
C SER A 742 13.19 -2.96 -3.54
N SER A 743 12.20 -2.61 -2.71
CA SER A 743 12.26 -2.59 -1.25
C SER A 743 12.43 -4.03 -0.75
N LEU A 744 13.17 -4.22 0.34
CA LEU A 744 13.49 -5.55 0.84
C LEU A 744 12.53 -5.99 1.93
N LEU A 745 11.63 -6.87 1.55
CA LEU A 745 10.68 -7.48 2.47
C LEU A 745 11.38 -8.23 3.61
N GLY A 746 10.87 -8.01 4.82
CA GLY A 746 11.41 -8.59 6.04
C GLY A 746 12.87 -8.24 6.32
N ASN A 747 13.29 -7.02 5.97
CA ASN A 747 14.53 -6.43 6.43
C ASN A 747 14.25 -5.10 7.16
N PRO A 748 14.18 -5.10 8.50
CA PRO A 748 14.23 -6.28 9.37
C PRO A 748 12.93 -7.11 9.34
N ARG A 749 12.98 -8.29 9.96
CA ARG A 749 11.81 -9.13 10.25
C ARG A 749 11.76 -9.58 11.71
N ASN A 750 10.60 -10.07 12.08
CA ASN A 750 10.25 -10.61 13.38
C ASN A 750 10.29 -12.15 13.35
N TYR A 751 10.84 -12.76 14.39
CA TYR A 751 10.68 -14.18 14.69
C TYR A 751 9.93 -14.29 16.02
N PHE A 752 8.67 -14.67 15.95
CA PHE A 752 7.78 -14.73 17.11
C PHE A 752 7.42 -16.19 17.43
N ALA A 753 7.27 -16.48 18.71
CA ALA A 753 7.05 -17.85 19.17
C ALA A 753 5.69 -18.39 18.67
N MET A 754 5.66 -19.61 18.14
CA MET A 754 4.44 -20.26 17.64
C MET A 754 4.38 -21.72 18.10
N PRO A 755 3.17 -22.28 18.31
CA PRO A 755 3.01 -23.69 18.68
C PRO A 755 3.24 -24.65 17.49
N THR A 756 3.28 -24.13 16.27
CA THR A 756 3.54 -24.85 15.02
C THR A 756 4.60 -24.11 14.19
N ASP A 757 5.26 -24.84 13.28
CA ASP A 757 6.17 -24.31 12.26
C ASP A 757 5.56 -24.43 10.85
N ASP A 758 4.29 -24.88 10.73
CA ASP A 758 3.57 -25.02 9.46
C ASP A 758 2.62 -23.82 9.25
N PRO A 759 2.87 -22.92 8.27
CA PRO A 759 2.01 -21.78 7.99
C PRO A 759 0.55 -22.16 7.68
N ALA A 760 0.31 -23.35 7.13
CA ALA A 760 -1.04 -23.82 6.84
C ALA A 760 -1.84 -24.15 8.11
N GLU A 761 -1.17 -24.41 9.24
CA GLU A 761 -1.76 -24.67 10.55
C GLU A 761 -1.70 -23.45 11.49
N ALA A 762 -1.18 -22.31 11.02
CA ALA A 762 -1.04 -21.11 11.83
C ALA A 762 -2.39 -20.49 12.20
N ASP A 763 -2.50 -20.02 13.45
CA ASP A 763 -3.65 -19.26 13.95
C ASP A 763 -3.19 -17.83 14.30
N PRO A 764 -3.79 -16.78 13.70
CA PRO A 764 -3.50 -15.39 14.08
C PRO A 764 -3.65 -15.09 15.58
N ALA A 765 -4.48 -15.83 16.32
CA ALA A 765 -4.60 -15.67 17.78
C ALA A 765 -3.31 -16.05 18.53
N ASP A 766 -2.60 -17.10 18.10
CA ASP A 766 -1.32 -17.48 18.69
C ASP A 766 -0.23 -16.42 18.42
N MET A 767 -0.27 -15.82 17.23
CA MET A 767 0.60 -14.70 16.85
C MET A 767 0.33 -13.47 17.72
N VAL A 768 -0.94 -13.09 17.92
CA VAL A 768 -1.36 -12.02 18.84
C VAL A 768 -0.85 -12.29 20.24
N ASP A 769 -1.11 -13.48 20.79
CA ASP A 769 -0.65 -13.88 22.12
C ASP A 769 0.87 -13.73 22.27
N SER A 770 1.63 -14.05 21.23
CA SER A 770 3.08 -13.93 21.23
C SER A 770 3.56 -12.49 21.15
N ILE A 771 2.91 -11.63 20.39
CA ILE A 771 3.25 -10.20 20.38
C ILE A 771 2.83 -9.53 21.68
N LEU A 772 1.63 -9.78 22.21
CA LEU A 772 1.23 -9.23 23.53
C LEU A 772 2.12 -9.74 24.67
N GLY A 773 2.68 -10.94 24.53
CA GLY A 773 3.61 -11.54 25.48
C GLY A 773 5.09 -11.19 25.29
N ALA A 774 5.43 -10.25 24.40
CA ALA A 774 6.81 -9.89 24.05
C ALA A 774 7.70 -11.08 23.65
N ARG A 775 7.12 -12.12 23.03
CA ARG A 775 7.83 -13.34 22.59
C ARG A 775 8.37 -13.21 21.18
N ASN A 776 9.11 -12.12 20.91
CA ASN A 776 9.58 -11.75 19.58
C ASN A 776 11.10 -11.46 19.53
N VAL A 777 11.75 -11.80 18.41
CA VAL A 777 13.14 -11.48 18.09
C VAL A 777 13.19 -10.74 16.75
N VAL A 778 13.76 -9.54 16.75
CA VAL A 778 13.90 -8.72 15.54
C VAL A 778 15.28 -8.95 14.92
N CYS A 779 15.36 -9.24 13.63
CA CYS A 779 16.65 -9.38 12.95
C CYS A 779 16.60 -9.14 11.43
N ASN A 780 17.78 -8.97 10.84
CA ASN A 780 17.96 -9.01 9.39
C ASN A 780 19.03 -10.03 8.93
N GLY A 781 19.33 -11.04 9.74
CA GLY A 781 20.37 -12.01 9.41
C GLY A 781 20.61 -13.06 10.49
N PRO A 782 21.20 -12.70 11.65
CA PRO A 782 21.43 -13.64 12.71
C PRO A 782 20.13 -13.98 13.45
N PHE A 783 19.91 -15.27 13.73
CA PHE A 783 18.85 -15.71 14.62
C PHE A 783 19.40 -15.95 16.04
N ILE A 784 18.72 -15.44 17.06
CA ILE A 784 19.11 -15.55 18.46
C ILE A 784 18.10 -16.41 19.21
N SER A 785 18.57 -17.51 19.80
CA SER A 785 17.83 -18.22 20.86
C SER A 785 18.37 -17.77 22.22
N PHE A 786 17.49 -17.23 23.06
CA PHE A 786 17.83 -16.70 24.37
C PHE A 786 16.90 -17.25 25.45
N SER A 787 17.48 -17.74 26.54
CA SER A 787 16.73 -18.14 27.73
C SER A 787 17.49 -17.82 29.01
N VAL A 788 16.74 -17.71 30.11
CA VAL A 788 17.26 -17.61 31.47
C VAL A 788 16.62 -18.69 32.30
N GLU A 789 17.43 -19.64 32.79
CA GLU A 789 16.95 -20.78 33.59
C GLU A 789 15.86 -21.59 32.86
N GLY A 790 15.95 -21.67 31.53
CA GLY A 790 14.98 -22.33 30.65
C GLY A 790 13.71 -21.52 30.35
N THR A 791 13.57 -20.32 30.91
CA THR A 791 12.49 -19.39 30.56
C THR A 791 12.86 -18.65 29.27
N PRO A 792 12.02 -18.65 28.23
CA PRO A 792 12.30 -17.98 26.96
C PRO A 792 12.01 -16.47 27.01
N VAL A 793 12.36 -15.78 25.92
CA VAL A 793 12.01 -14.37 25.63
C VAL A 793 10.52 -14.12 25.91
N GLY A 794 10.20 -12.98 26.55
CA GLY A 794 8.86 -12.62 26.98
C GLY A 794 8.44 -13.18 28.36
N GLY A 795 9.24 -14.06 28.96
CA GLY A 795 8.93 -14.69 30.24
C GLY A 795 9.45 -13.95 31.49
N LEU A 796 8.83 -14.24 32.64
CA LEU A 796 9.28 -13.82 33.98
C LEU A 796 9.90 -15.00 34.73
N VAL A 797 11.18 -14.88 35.09
CA VAL A 797 11.86 -15.85 35.95
C VAL A 797 11.61 -15.50 37.40
N THR A 798 11.09 -16.45 38.17
CA THR A 798 10.82 -16.31 39.61
C THR A 798 11.59 -17.36 40.42
N GLY A 799 11.72 -17.13 41.73
CA GLY A 799 12.27 -18.14 42.65
C GLY A 799 13.79 -18.32 42.61
N LEU A 800 14.53 -17.34 42.07
CA LEU A 800 16.00 -17.35 42.01
C LEU A 800 16.71 -17.00 43.32
N ALA A 801 15.95 -16.78 44.40
CA ALA A 801 16.39 -16.30 45.70
C ALA A 801 17.73 -16.89 46.19
N LYS A 802 18.83 -16.13 46.07
CA LYS A 802 20.07 -16.33 46.85
C LYS A 802 20.78 -15.02 47.22
N ASP A 803 20.86 -14.79 48.52
CA ASP A 803 21.73 -13.81 49.18
C ASP A 803 23.22 -14.15 48.94
N PRO A 804 24.11 -13.20 48.55
CA PRO A 804 23.86 -11.75 48.40
C PRO A 804 23.67 -11.21 46.97
N SER A 805 23.62 -12.08 45.96
CA SER A 805 23.20 -11.77 44.57
C SER A 805 23.32 -13.09 43.81
N PRO A 806 22.24 -13.65 43.24
CA PRO A 806 22.40 -14.81 42.38
C PRO A 806 23.19 -14.39 41.13
N ASP A 807 24.16 -15.21 40.73
CA ASP A 807 24.65 -15.18 39.36
C ASP A 807 23.50 -15.71 38.50
N ILE A 808 22.99 -14.89 37.59
CA ILE A 808 21.96 -15.25 36.62
C ILE A 808 22.65 -15.87 35.42
N GLU A 809 22.27 -17.10 35.06
CA GLU A 809 22.82 -17.80 33.90
C GLU A 809 21.98 -17.50 32.65
N LEU A 810 22.59 -16.77 31.72
CA LEU A 810 22.00 -16.41 30.43
C LEU A 810 22.46 -17.41 29.37
N GLN A 811 21.57 -18.26 28.86
CA GLN A 811 21.88 -19.20 27.78
C GLN A 811 21.60 -18.53 26.43
N ILE A 812 22.64 -18.36 25.61
CA ILE A 812 22.55 -17.64 24.33
C ILE A 812 23.14 -18.50 23.21
N LYS A 813 22.34 -18.70 22.16
CA LYS A 813 22.76 -19.32 20.90
C LYS A 813 22.50 -18.35 19.75
N VAL A 814 23.49 -18.17 18.88
CA VAL A 814 23.39 -17.35 17.67
C VAL A 814 23.68 -18.22 16.45
N GLN A 815 22.76 -18.21 15.48
CA GLN A 815 22.89 -18.91 14.20
C GLN A 815 22.84 -17.92 13.04
N ALA A 816 23.58 -18.20 11.97
CA ALA A 816 23.52 -17.44 10.73
C ALA A 816 23.99 -18.32 9.56
N PRO A 817 23.46 -18.15 8.34
CA PRO A 817 23.95 -18.86 7.16
C PRO A 817 25.35 -18.38 6.78
N SER A 818 26.03 -19.10 5.88
CA SER A 818 27.45 -18.88 5.59
C SER A 818 27.77 -17.53 4.94
N TRP A 819 26.76 -16.91 4.32
CA TRP A 819 26.87 -15.61 3.66
C TRP A 819 26.57 -14.42 4.60
N VAL A 820 26.18 -14.68 5.87
CA VAL A 820 25.94 -13.67 6.90
C VAL A 820 27.07 -13.68 7.94
N ASP A 821 27.77 -12.55 8.04
CA ASP A 821 28.88 -12.36 8.99
C ASP A 821 28.39 -11.81 10.34
N VAL A 822 28.90 -12.33 11.45
CA VAL A 822 28.53 -11.96 12.82
C VAL A 822 29.79 -11.99 13.69
N ASN A 823 30.12 -10.89 14.36
CA ASN A 823 31.36 -10.76 15.13
C ASN A 823 31.19 -10.33 16.60
N TYR A 824 29.96 -10.08 17.08
CA TYR A 824 29.72 -9.82 18.49
C TYR A 824 28.38 -10.36 19.00
N VAL A 825 28.34 -10.56 20.32
CA VAL A 825 27.12 -10.67 21.14
C VAL A 825 27.22 -9.69 22.30
N ARG A 826 26.12 -9.00 22.61
CA ARG A 826 25.97 -8.08 23.75
C ARG A 826 24.73 -8.41 24.54
N VAL A 827 24.79 -8.15 25.84
CA VAL A 827 23.67 -8.29 26.76
C VAL A 827 23.41 -6.93 27.40
N TYR A 828 22.19 -6.44 27.22
CA TYR A 828 21.64 -5.25 27.86
C TYR A 828 20.86 -5.62 29.11
N SER A 829 20.80 -4.69 30.06
CA SER A 829 19.91 -4.75 31.23
C SER A 829 19.36 -3.34 31.52
N ASN A 830 18.73 -3.17 32.69
CA ASN A 830 18.12 -1.93 33.19
C ASN A 830 18.89 -0.66 32.76
N ASN A 831 18.17 0.38 32.31
CA ASN A 831 18.74 1.64 31.81
C ASN A 831 19.55 1.49 30.51
N GLY A 832 19.29 0.42 29.74
CA GLY A 832 19.99 0.11 28.50
C GLY A 832 21.50 -0.13 28.69
N GLN A 833 21.91 -0.64 29.86
CA GLN A 833 23.33 -0.85 30.19
C GLN A 833 23.87 -2.15 29.61
N ILE A 834 25.06 -2.13 29.02
CA ILE A 834 25.72 -3.36 28.56
C ILE A 834 26.37 -4.05 29.76
N VAL A 835 25.80 -5.18 30.19
CA VAL A 835 26.29 -5.99 31.31
C VAL A 835 27.26 -7.10 30.88
N ALA A 836 27.23 -7.48 29.60
CA ALA A 836 28.20 -8.40 29.00
C ALA A 836 28.40 -8.12 27.51
N GLN A 837 29.61 -8.34 27.02
CA GLN A 837 29.93 -8.33 25.59
C GLN A 837 30.97 -9.41 25.28
N LYS A 838 30.76 -10.14 24.19
CA LYS A 838 31.64 -11.19 23.68
C LYS A 838 31.95 -10.96 22.20
N GLU A 839 33.18 -11.26 21.82
CA GLU A 839 33.59 -11.31 20.41
C GLU A 839 33.28 -12.70 19.85
N ILE A 840 32.69 -12.75 18.66
CA ILE A 840 32.53 -13.99 17.89
C ILE A 840 33.71 -14.08 16.93
N THR A 841 34.45 -15.20 17.00
CA THR A 841 35.59 -15.49 16.10
C THR A 841 35.37 -16.78 15.29
N THR A 842 34.19 -17.38 15.41
CA THR A 842 33.77 -18.58 14.69
C THR A 842 33.72 -18.29 13.19
N SER A 843 34.25 -19.20 12.35
CA SER A 843 34.24 -19.05 10.88
C SER A 843 32.82 -18.97 10.34
N THR A 844 32.63 -18.21 9.25
CA THR A 844 31.35 -18.12 8.53
C THR A 844 30.90 -19.46 7.93
N ASP A 845 31.80 -20.41 7.70
CA ASP A 845 31.43 -21.76 7.19
C ASP A 845 30.65 -22.63 8.19
N GLN A 846 30.55 -22.23 9.46
CA GLN A 846 29.69 -22.90 10.45
C GLN A 846 28.30 -22.28 10.44
N VAL A 847 27.28 -22.90 11.04
CA VAL A 847 25.97 -22.24 11.19
C VAL A 847 25.85 -21.60 12.57
N VAL A 848 26.21 -22.36 13.61
CA VAL A 848 26.24 -21.87 14.99
C VAL A 848 27.45 -20.95 15.15
N ARG A 849 27.18 -19.66 15.32
CA ARG A 849 28.18 -18.59 15.50
C ARG A 849 28.62 -18.48 16.96
N PHE A 850 27.66 -18.66 17.88
CA PHE A 850 27.85 -18.56 19.33
C PHE A 850 26.90 -19.55 20.03
N ASP A 851 27.38 -20.21 21.08
CA ASP A 851 26.58 -21.12 21.93
C ASP A 851 27.28 -21.20 23.29
N GLU A 852 26.97 -20.24 24.17
CA GLU A 852 27.57 -20.16 25.50
C GLU A 852 26.55 -19.73 26.57
N THR A 853 26.87 -20.03 27.82
CA THR A 853 26.19 -19.48 29.00
C THR A 853 27.01 -18.32 29.57
N ILE A 854 26.39 -17.14 29.70
CA ILE A 854 27.00 -15.96 30.31
C ILE A 854 26.41 -15.76 31.71
N SER A 855 27.24 -15.77 32.74
CA SER A 855 26.82 -15.44 34.11
C SER A 855 26.90 -13.93 34.34
N VAL A 856 25.81 -13.31 34.79
CA VAL A 856 25.72 -11.89 35.15
C VAL A 856 25.19 -11.73 36.58
N SER A 857 25.57 -10.65 37.27
CA SER A 857 25.08 -10.38 38.63
C SER A 857 23.96 -9.34 38.58
N ALA A 858 22.82 -9.67 39.18
CA ALA A 858 21.69 -8.75 39.36
C ALA A 858 21.39 -8.59 40.86
N PRO A 859 21.57 -7.38 41.44
CA PRO A 859 21.30 -7.13 42.85
C PRO A 859 19.84 -6.75 43.14
N VAL A 860 19.09 -6.43 42.09
CA VAL A 860 17.67 -6.07 42.08
C VAL A 860 17.05 -6.68 40.84
N ASP A 861 15.72 -6.64 40.75
CA ASP A 861 14.97 -7.04 39.57
C ASP A 861 15.56 -6.43 38.30
N ALA A 862 15.67 -7.26 37.28
CA ALA A 862 16.34 -6.91 36.06
C ALA A 862 15.65 -7.54 34.86
N TYR A 863 15.62 -6.82 33.74
CA TYR A 863 15.40 -7.43 32.44
C TYR A 863 16.75 -7.68 31.76
N PHE A 864 16.76 -8.64 30.84
CA PHE A 864 17.90 -8.92 29.96
C PHE A 864 17.46 -8.95 28.51
N VAL A 865 18.24 -8.31 27.64
CA VAL A 865 18.03 -8.25 26.19
C VAL A 865 19.34 -8.62 25.51
N VAL A 866 19.29 -9.44 24.46
CA VAL A 866 20.49 -9.90 23.75
C VAL A 866 20.53 -9.28 22.35
N GLU A 867 21.68 -8.69 22.00
CA GLU A 867 22.00 -8.18 20.66
C GLU A 867 23.12 -9.03 20.05
N ALA A 868 23.00 -9.36 18.77
CA ALA A 868 24.09 -9.97 17.98
C ALA A 868 24.19 -9.31 16.61
N GLY A 869 25.40 -9.27 16.04
CA GLY A 869 25.57 -8.70 14.70
C GLY A 869 27.02 -8.55 14.30
N HIS A 870 27.25 -7.69 13.31
CA HIS A 870 28.59 -7.36 12.84
C HIS A 870 28.84 -5.85 12.82
N THR A 871 30.04 -5.44 13.20
CA THR A 871 30.41 -4.01 13.32
C THR A 871 30.46 -3.26 11.98
N SER A 872 30.81 -3.93 10.88
CA SER A 872 30.94 -3.30 9.56
C SER A 872 30.35 -4.09 8.37
N ALA A 873 29.79 -5.28 8.57
CA ALA A 873 29.29 -6.09 7.46
C ALA A 873 27.91 -5.59 7.06
N ARG A 874 27.49 -5.95 5.86
CA ARG A 874 26.20 -5.59 5.28
C ARG A 874 25.50 -6.85 4.78
N ILE A 875 24.18 -6.84 4.77
CA ILE A 875 23.36 -8.01 4.41
C ILE A 875 23.24 -8.23 2.89
N ALA A 876 24.37 -8.31 2.17
CA ALA A 876 24.37 -8.54 0.72
C ALA A 876 24.15 -10.04 0.38
N PRO A 877 23.45 -10.40 -0.72
CA PRO A 877 22.91 -9.53 -1.79
C PRO A 877 21.51 -8.98 -1.52
N LEU A 878 20.93 -9.22 -0.34
CA LEU A 878 19.61 -8.69 0.01
C LEU A 878 19.69 -7.17 0.04
N ASP A 879 20.47 -6.59 0.97
CA ASP A 879 20.69 -5.15 1.12
C ASP A 879 22.19 -4.78 1.14
N ARG A 880 22.53 -3.62 0.59
CA ARG A 880 23.88 -3.06 0.57
C ARG A 880 24.11 -1.98 1.62
N GLY A 881 23.04 -1.33 2.10
CA GLY A 881 23.07 -0.27 3.10
C GLY A 881 23.08 -0.80 4.52
N GLU A 882 22.39 -1.93 4.75
CA GLU A 882 22.00 -2.34 6.10
C GLU A 882 23.01 -3.17 6.89
N PRO A 883 23.27 -2.83 8.18
CA PRO A 883 24.15 -3.59 9.03
C PRO A 883 23.52 -4.94 9.39
N VAL A 884 24.36 -5.97 9.53
CA VAL A 884 23.91 -7.26 10.07
C VAL A 884 23.64 -7.11 11.57
N PHE A 885 22.38 -7.32 11.98
CA PHE A 885 21.92 -7.07 13.34
C PHE A 885 20.71 -7.94 13.72
N ALA A 886 20.66 -8.31 14.99
CA ALA A 886 19.55 -8.99 15.64
C ALA A 886 19.46 -8.57 17.11
N ILE A 887 18.24 -8.48 17.63
CA ILE A 887 17.97 -8.12 19.02
C ILE A 887 16.71 -8.82 19.54
N THR A 888 16.74 -9.30 20.78
CA THR A 888 15.59 -9.96 21.41
C THR A 888 14.71 -8.97 22.17
N ASN A 889 13.42 -9.28 22.34
CA ASN A 889 12.64 -8.73 23.44
C ASN A 889 13.18 -9.21 24.82
N PRO A 890 12.75 -8.63 25.96
CA PRO A 890 13.35 -8.92 27.25
C PRO A 890 12.95 -10.29 27.81
N ILE A 891 13.79 -10.79 28.71
CA ILE A 891 13.40 -11.74 29.77
C ILE A 891 13.48 -11.00 31.10
N TRP A 892 12.41 -11.02 31.88
CA TRP A 892 12.37 -10.40 33.20
C TRP A 892 12.78 -11.37 34.30
N VAL A 893 13.43 -10.84 35.33
CA VAL A 893 13.92 -11.62 36.47
C VAL A 893 13.49 -10.93 37.77
N ASP A 894 12.64 -11.64 38.52
CA ASP A 894 12.25 -11.32 39.89
C ASP A 894 13.36 -11.80 40.85
N VAL A 895 14.20 -10.87 41.28
CA VAL A 895 15.37 -11.15 42.14
C VAL A 895 14.97 -11.11 43.61
N ASP A 896 14.02 -10.26 43.99
CA ASP A 896 13.59 -10.10 45.39
C ASP A 896 12.58 -11.18 45.85
N GLY A 897 11.99 -11.92 44.90
CA GLY A 897 11.09 -13.04 45.09
C GLY A 897 9.64 -12.64 45.37
N ASN A 898 9.22 -11.44 44.95
CA ASN A 898 7.87 -10.93 45.21
C ASN A 898 6.82 -11.42 44.18
N GLY A 899 7.25 -12.11 43.12
CA GLY A 899 6.39 -12.69 42.09
C GLY A 899 6.06 -11.76 40.92
N SER A 900 6.69 -10.59 40.86
CA SER A 900 6.53 -9.58 39.80
C SER A 900 7.88 -8.96 39.44
N PHE A 901 7.94 -8.24 38.32
CA PHE A 901 9.11 -7.43 37.98
C PHE A 901 8.91 -6.00 38.51
N ASP A 902 9.82 -5.56 39.39
CA ASP A 902 9.87 -4.17 39.84
C ASP A 902 10.78 -3.34 38.92
N ALA A 903 10.15 -2.45 38.13
CA ALA A 903 10.87 -1.59 37.21
C ALA A 903 11.89 -0.68 37.94
N PRO A 904 13.10 -0.50 37.38
CA PRO A 904 14.16 0.27 38.03
C PRO A 904 13.87 1.78 38.11
N GLY A 905 12.92 2.28 37.32
CA GLY A 905 12.66 3.69 37.10
C GLY A 905 13.73 4.33 36.19
N LEU A 906 13.41 5.51 35.68
CA LEU A 906 14.29 6.24 34.77
C LEU A 906 15.66 6.59 35.39
N PRO A 907 16.71 6.70 34.56
CA PRO A 907 18.03 7.09 35.01
C PRO A 907 18.01 8.46 35.70
N LYS A 908 18.68 8.58 36.85
CA LYS A 908 18.71 9.83 37.64
C LYS A 908 19.48 11.00 36.98
N SER A 909 20.14 10.78 35.85
CA SER A 909 20.84 11.84 35.11
C SER A 909 20.95 11.53 33.61
N ALA A 910 20.83 12.58 32.78
CA ALA A 910 21.02 12.46 31.33
C ALA A 910 22.43 11.96 30.92
N ALA A 911 23.45 12.21 31.75
CA ALA A 911 24.81 11.74 31.50
C ALA A 911 25.00 10.22 31.69
N SER A 912 24.06 9.57 32.38
CA SER A 912 24.06 8.11 32.61
C SER A 912 22.93 7.38 31.88
N ALA A 913 22.00 8.12 31.27
CA ALA A 913 20.84 7.56 30.61
C ALA A 913 21.24 6.94 29.28
N TYR A 914 21.00 5.62 29.13
CA TYR A 914 21.16 4.89 27.88
C TYR A 914 22.53 5.08 27.20
N ALA A 915 23.58 5.36 27.97
CA ALA A 915 24.88 5.74 27.44
C ALA A 915 25.58 4.61 26.65
N ASP A 916 25.21 3.36 26.94
CA ASP A 916 25.71 2.17 26.25
C ASP A 916 24.80 1.73 25.09
N VAL A 917 23.60 2.32 24.96
CA VAL A 917 22.74 2.11 23.79
C VAL A 917 23.45 2.80 22.61
N PRO A 918 23.90 2.04 21.60
CA PRO A 918 24.72 2.59 20.54
C PRO A 918 23.98 3.74 19.85
N ARG A 919 24.64 4.89 19.62
CA ARG A 919 24.20 5.87 18.62
C ARG A 919 24.90 5.54 17.31
N ARG A 920 24.44 4.52 16.60
CA ARG A 920 25.00 4.09 15.30
C ARG A 920 24.44 4.99 14.20
N PHE A 921 25.35 5.58 13.43
CA PHE A 921 25.11 6.65 12.46
C PHE A 921 25.06 8.05 13.08
N GLY A 922 25.86 8.94 12.50
CA GLY A 922 26.30 10.19 13.10
C GLY A 922 25.25 11.28 13.09
N MET A 923 24.21 11.15 13.92
CA MET A 923 23.49 12.31 14.40
C MET A 923 24.18 12.81 15.67
N THR A 924 24.93 13.91 15.54
CA THR A 924 25.00 14.89 16.64
C THR A 924 23.57 15.28 17.01
N PRO A 925 23.27 15.64 18.28
CA PRO A 925 22.00 16.29 18.59
C PRO A 925 21.93 17.59 17.79
N SER A 926 21.37 17.53 16.58
CA SER A 926 21.03 18.70 15.80
C SER A 926 19.89 19.39 16.51
N ALA A 927 19.94 20.71 16.46
CA ALA A 927 18.94 21.59 17.00
C ALA A 927 17.58 21.36 16.30
N HIS A 928 16.84 20.31 16.68
CA HIS A 928 15.49 20.04 16.17
C HIS A 928 14.39 20.81 16.94
N HIS A 929 14.77 21.84 17.70
CA HIS A 929 13.81 22.74 18.33
C HIS A 929 13.28 23.86 17.39
N GLU A 930 13.77 23.97 16.14
CA GLU A 930 13.42 25.11 15.26
C GLU A 930 12.50 24.77 14.06
N THR A 931 12.33 23.50 13.65
CA THR A 931 11.43 23.16 12.52
C THR A 931 9.96 23.04 12.93
N ALA A 932 9.66 22.72 14.19
CA ALA A 932 8.28 22.72 14.70
C ALA A 932 7.68 24.13 14.91
N GLN A 933 8.46 25.21 14.76
CA GLN A 933 7.99 26.58 15.04
C GLN A 933 7.42 27.33 13.83
N TRP A 934 7.73 26.92 12.59
CA TRP A 934 7.27 27.64 11.39
C TRP A 934 5.76 27.49 11.11
N TRP A 935 5.13 26.44 11.61
CA TRP A 935 3.70 26.14 11.35
C TRP A 935 2.72 26.93 12.23
N ARG A 936 3.17 27.48 13.37
CA ARG A 936 2.31 28.27 14.28
C ARG A 936 2.03 29.71 13.79
N HIS A 937 2.59 30.12 12.65
CA HIS A 937 2.53 31.51 12.16
C HIS A 937 1.69 31.72 10.89
N LEU A 938 0.97 30.71 10.41
CA LEU A 938 -0.12 30.96 9.46
C LEU A 938 -1.32 31.54 10.23
N PRO A 939 -1.90 32.67 9.79
CA PRO A 939 -3.04 33.25 10.47
C PRO A 939 -4.22 32.28 10.38
N ARG A 940 -4.78 31.94 11.55
CA ARG A 940 -6.09 31.29 11.70
C ARG A 940 -7.19 32.02 10.94
#